data_AF-A0AAE3T7I1-F1
#
_entry.id   AF-A0AAE3T7I1-F1
#
_cell.length_a   1.000
_cell.length_b   1.000
_cell.length_c   1.000
_cell.angle_alpha   90.00
_cell.angle_beta   90.00
_cell.angle_gamma   90.00
#
_symmetry.space_group_name_H-M   'P 1'
#
loop_
_entity.id
_entity.type
_entity.pdbx_description
1 polymer ?
#
loop_
_entity_poly.entity_id
_entity_poly.type
_entity_poly.pdbx_seq_one_letter_code
_entity_poly.pdbx_strand_id
1 'polypeptide(L)'
;MGCIISKSGVSSPANLDSPLEPQAPGHTASAPKPLPVGRRSPIQSELRSKLSQAPHSSQPPLLKPPVKLTPALQEKLKSPQETVPKTHEAGGSAKAAPHASDVKPVVVLDWDDCLRYEKGMNYQLVHNALVIAARMHAQDLPKLGEAVDRLHDRMHDLKQRGEQPKDGDPLIMKSQEDCENYLAANSGIYKRGLVQDFVRTMLPDIDSSMAEAITDAAYTQCALEYNRLMAAPHQKESWRQDLPFPDVRIALMPGARELLDTSRAEGSPVLLISNRAHSDLQKEVRYLGMQQDFDVVSGAPTITDKKSKTTPSPMPQTLEQQLIAALKGDDDGALRTALEAASPYAHPNTTSVKQTDHKPRDTRLLNGLERLSVPSDAPIVLYGDQESDISQAATLAAAGRHVEGVLIDPGRDDVGQQIGIQGIPTRVIGSLTDADAPWKTAAASRASLPSALAPIPQALRPGSAGPVQDGHLFSVTRSVPFILSRPGQAAPSLPVAAGGGVVYSRDKQALGGSDVGMVAWMDGNEHLVKTGLPRSLLGQIVSCWATGQEADGDKRVGYLIGIWARLSGNDENKDVLETQLKTALRTFIQSENGSALFEKSKSEALDLADVSAIHRALTEACPELKNPLGMPALFELVNGAASQALANALQRTYLPEGQVPDATLLVSHDNMLLASRLLPDAVPMDDFLIRSFLPQGVSLQDAKLAAARIKANPEGDSAELRSARELIARLCDPRQLEAGRAGLTQALAAQGMDGFFASVLARLTIGENHKDLGPDNMLLVRGADGRNKAVNIDVTGFWEPRHGGGAPTGENEQPQLGWSEVIAHPERAADILLAPTVLSGRYARGFEAVHDVVVDVLRNTLREQATPEATSVRAWYAAQDEGQLLASMSELQHALRDAAQLGWMCDAETLEKGFGRHASFIRDVVGQAKEAQHAA
;
A
#
# COMPACT_ATOMS: atom_id res chain seq x y z
N MET A 1 -1.83 -19.78 60.71
CA MET A 1 -0.82 -19.12 61.57
C MET A 1 -0.17 -18.02 60.72
N GLY A 2 0.04 -16.78 61.15
CA GLY A 2 -0.35 -16.06 62.37
C GLY A 2 0.20 -14.61 62.34
N CYS A 3 -0.48 -13.66 63.00
CA CYS A 3 -0.24 -12.19 63.01
C CYS A 3 -0.46 -11.46 61.65
N ILE A 4 -1.20 -10.34 61.50
CA ILE A 4 -1.48 -9.11 62.32
C ILE A 4 -0.32 -8.10 62.18
N ILE A 5 -0.38 -7.02 61.37
CA ILE A 5 -1.30 -5.84 61.27
C ILE A 5 -1.08 -4.79 62.39
N SER A 6 -0.81 -3.53 62.03
CA SER A 6 -1.58 -2.32 62.46
C SER A 6 -1.02 -0.98 61.93
N LYS A 7 -1.87 0.07 61.89
CA LYS A 7 -1.54 1.47 61.54
C LYS A 7 -1.83 2.42 62.73
N SER A 8 -1.18 3.59 62.76
CA SER A 8 -1.59 4.83 63.45
C SER A 8 -0.78 6.01 62.86
N GLY A 9 -1.11 7.31 63.00
CA GLY A 9 -2.21 7.99 63.71
C GLY A 9 -1.69 9.25 64.45
N VAL A 10 -1.55 10.43 63.81
CA VAL A 10 -2.55 11.54 63.69
C VAL A 10 -2.48 12.64 64.79
N SER A 11 -2.02 13.84 64.38
CA SER A 11 -2.41 15.22 64.80
C SER A 11 -1.94 15.93 66.11
N SER A 12 -1.74 17.26 65.96
CA SER A 12 -2.10 18.38 66.90
C SER A 12 -1.20 18.72 68.12
N PRO A 13 -1.30 19.94 68.73
CA PRO A 13 -2.04 21.19 68.37
C PRO A 13 -1.27 22.55 68.51
N ALA A 14 -2.00 23.68 68.28
CA ALA A 14 -1.77 25.10 68.71
C ALA A 14 -0.71 25.95 67.95
N ASN A 15 -0.99 27.18 67.45
CA ASN A 15 -1.58 28.45 67.98
C ASN A 15 -0.59 29.26 68.86
N LEU A 16 -0.28 30.54 68.63
CA LEU A 16 -0.63 31.53 67.57
C LEU A 16 0.70 32.16 67.00
N ASP A 17 0.89 33.40 66.49
CA ASP A 17 0.09 34.64 66.31
C ASP A 17 0.70 35.59 65.23
N SER A 18 0.22 36.85 65.11
CA SER A 18 0.72 37.90 64.17
C SER A 18 0.38 39.34 64.66
N PRO A 19 0.72 40.46 63.99
CA PRO A 19 1.68 40.74 62.90
C PRO A 19 2.71 41.85 63.25
N LEU A 20 3.56 42.31 62.30
CA LEU A 20 3.90 43.74 62.05
C LEU A 20 4.88 43.95 60.87
N GLU A 21 4.54 44.88 59.98
CA GLU A 21 5.47 45.64 59.09
C GLU A 21 5.97 46.91 59.83
N PRO A 22 6.94 47.76 59.36
CA PRO A 22 7.44 47.87 57.98
C PRO A 22 8.97 48.19 57.76
N GLN A 23 9.33 48.25 56.47
CA GLN A 23 10.46 49.01 55.85
C GLN A 23 11.92 48.50 55.94
N ALA A 24 12.73 49.02 55.01
CA ALA A 24 14.07 48.57 54.56
C ALA A 24 15.15 49.64 54.93
N PRO A 25 16.38 49.79 54.33
CA PRO A 25 16.93 49.28 53.05
C PRO A 25 18.34 48.63 53.09
N GLY A 26 18.82 48.11 51.94
CA GLY A 26 20.20 47.60 51.80
C GLY A 26 20.59 47.12 50.39
N HIS A 27 21.12 48.03 49.57
CA HIS A 27 21.74 47.87 48.22
C HIS A 27 22.01 46.48 47.62
N THR A 28 21.51 46.27 46.39
CA THR A 28 22.23 45.57 45.29
C THR A 28 22.11 46.39 44.01
N ALA A 29 23.00 46.17 43.02
CA ALA A 29 23.23 47.12 41.93
C ALA A 29 22.73 46.66 40.54
N SER A 30 22.06 47.59 39.86
CA SER A 30 22.00 47.81 38.41
C SER A 30 22.17 46.61 37.46
N ALA A 31 21.06 46.12 36.89
CA ALA A 31 21.09 45.34 35.66
C ALA A 31 21.58 46.19 34.46
N PRO A 32 22.26 45.60 33.45
CA PRO A 32 22.63 46.31 32.23
C PRO A 32 21.38 46.70 31.42
N LYS A 33 21.40 47.91 30.85
CA LYS A 33 20.27 48.44 30.05
C LYS A 33 20.13 47.69 28.72
N PRO A 34 18.90 47.47 28.22
CA PRO A 34 18.70 47.02 26.84
C PRO A 34 19.23 48.07 25.86
N LEU A 35 19.81 47.61 24.76
CA LEU A 35 20.29 48.48 23.67
C LEU A 35 19.10 49.07 22.87
N PRO A 36 19.23 50.28 22.31
CA PRO A 36 18.13 50.94 21.62
C PRO A 36 17.78 50.24 20.29
N VAL A 37 16.51 49.87 20.14
CA VAL A 37 15.95 49.39 18.87
C VAL A 37 16.00 50.53 17.85
N GLY A 38 16.84 50.44 16.81
CA GLY A 38 16.99 51.59 15.90
C GLY A 38 18.06 51.53 14.81
N ARG A 39 18.15 50.45 14.02
CA ARG A 39 18.62 50.48 12.61
C ARG A 39 18.23 49.20 11.86
N ARG A 40 18.02 49.33 10.54
CA ARG A 40 17.49 48.27 9.65
C ARG A 40 18.54 47.19 9.37
N SER A 41 18.10 45.94 9.19
CA SER A 41 18.94 44.87 8.65
C SER A 41 19.14 45.04 7.13
N PRO A 42 20.35 44.84 6.57
CA PRO A 42 20.60 44.94 5.13
C PRO A 42 19.70 44.06 4.26
N ILE A 43 19.29 42.89 4.78
CA ILE A 43 18.41 41.92 4.11
C ILE A 43 17.07 42.55 3.67
N GLN A 44 16.55 43.51 4.45
CA GLN A 44 15.31 44.23 4.11
C GLN A 44 15.47 45.30 3.01
N SER A 45 16.70 45.69 2.67
CA SER A 45 16.98 46.58 1.53
C SER A 45 17.07 45.80 0.21
N GLU A 46 17.64 44.60 0.24
CA GLU A 46 17.90 43.80 -0.96
C GLU A 46 16.62 43.16 -1.52
N LEU A 47 15.74 42.69 -0.64
CA LEU A 47 14.37 42.29 -0.97
C LEU A 47 13.56 43.44 -1.62
N ARG A 48 14.04 44.69 -1.53
CA ARG A 48 13.46 45.88 -2.14
C ARG A 48 14.06 46.22 -3.52
N SER A 49 15.30 45.82 -3.80
CA SER A 49 15.92 45.99 -5.13
C SER A 49 15.48 44.90 -6.09
N LYS A 50 15.47 43.63 -5.65
CA LYS A 50 15.07 42.49 -6.49
C LYS A 50 13.59 42.52 -6.92
N LEU A 51 12.71 43.21 -6.17
CA LEU A 51 11.29 43.40 -6.50
C LEU A 51 10.97 44.62 -7.39
N SER A 52 11.96 45.37 -7.89
CA SER A 52 11.70 46.66 -8.57
C SER A 52 12.30 46.82 -9.98
N GLN A 53 12.77 45.74 -10.63
CA GLN A 53 13.33 45.80 -11.99
C GLN A 53 12.93 44.60 -12.87
N ALA A 54 11.86 44.77 -13.65
CA ALA A 54 11.61 44.05 -14.90
C ALA A 54 11.08 45.07 -15.94
N PRO A 55 11.55 45.11 -17.20
CA PRO A 55 11.16 46.19 -18.13
C PRO A 55 9.86 45.89 -18.88
N HIS A 56 8.94 46.84 -18.91
CA HIS A 56 7.83 46.82 -19.89
C HIS A 56 8.35 47.16 -21.30
N SER A 57 7.86 46.43 -22.30
CA SER A 57 7.66 46.99 -23.65
C SER A 57 6.32 46.50 -24.20
N SER A 58 5.58 47.37 -24.90
CA SER A 58 4.17 47.10 -25.23
C SER A 58 3.74 47.74 -26.55
N GLN A 59 3.59 46.92 -27.60
CA GLN A 59 2.79 47.25 -28.79
C GLN A 59 2.45 46.00 -29.62
N PRO A 60 1.17 45.76 -29.98
CA PRO A 60 0.75 44.64 -30.83
C PRO A 60 0.46 45.04 -32.30
N PRO A 61 0.58 44.12 -33.26
CA PRO A 61 -0.09 44.27 -34.56
C PRO A 61 -0.88 43.04 -35.05
N LEU A 62 -2.21 43.17 -35.02
CA LEU A 62 -3.19 42.83 -36.07
C LEU A 62 -3.21 41.44 -36.77
N LEU A 63 -4.36 40.78 -36.63
CA LEU A 63 -4.82 39.58 -37.37
C LEU A 63 -5.01 39.79 -38.89
N LYS A 64 -4.70 38.74 -39.68
CA LYS A 64 -5.48 38.33 -40.88
C LYS A 64 -5.47 36.80 -41.10
N PRO A 65 -6.62 36.15 -41.39
CA PRO A 65 -6.72 34.71 -41.69
C PRO A 65 -6.97 34.45 -43.21
N PRO A 66 -7.41 33.25 -43.66
CA PRO A 66 -6.62 32.03 -43.89
C PRO A 66 -6.76 31.53 -45.36
N VAL A 67 -6.22 30.35 -45.73
CA VAL A 67 -6.83 29.41 -46.71
C VAL A 67 -6.14 28.03 -46.73
N LYS A 68 -6.78 27.03 -47.35
CA LYS A 68 -6.47 25.59 -47.35
C LYS A 68 -5.87 25.05 -48.68
N LEU A 69 -5.37 23.81 -48.58
CA LEU A 69 -5.41 22.69 -49.55
C LEU A 69 -4.21 22.38 -50.48
N THR A 70 -4.01 21.07 -50.62
CA THR A 70 -3.03 20.28 -51.39
C THR A 70 -3.44 20.12 -52.88
N PRO A 71 -2.54 19.66 -53.77
CA PRO A 71 -2.46 18.22 -54.07
C PRO A 71 -1.02 17.69 -54.29
N ALA A 72 -0.88 16.41 -54.69
CA ALA A 72 0.35 15.61 -54.62
C ALA A 72 0.82 15.03 -55.97
N LEU A 73 1.99 14.35 -55.92
CA LEU A 73 2.51 13.33 -56.85
C LEU A 73 2.84 13.74 -58.31
N GLN A 74 4.12 13.58 -58.70
CA GLN A 74 4.55 12.49 -59.61
C GLN A 74 6.09 12.41 -59.83
N GLU A 75 6.56 11.17 -59.95
CA GLU A 75 7.78 10.63 -60.64
C GLU A 75 9.21 11.21 -60.36
N LYS A 76 10.31 10.46 -60.10
CA LYS A 76 10.82 9.08 -60.40
C LYS A 76 11.78 9.03 -61.62
N LEU A 77 13.12 9.03 -61.39
CA LEU A 77 14.14 8.14 -62.04
C LEU A 77 15.63 8.52 -61.79
N LYS A 78 16.37 7.59 -61.13
CA LYS A 78 17.79 7.14 -61.31
C LYS A 78 19.01 8.11 -61.41
N SER A 79 20.14 7.53 -60.97
CA SER A 79 21.56 7.95 -60.95
C SER A 79 22.33 7.40 -62.20
N PRO A 80 23.70 7.34 -62.34
CA PRO A 80 24.82 7.53 -61.38
C PRO A 80 26.10 8.23 -61.98
N GLN A 81 27.31 7.88 -61.44
CA GLN A 81 28.70 8.19 -61.88
C GLN A 81 29.27 9.58 -61.48
N GLU A 82 30.57 9.77 -61.16
CA GLU A 82 31.74 8.84 -61.13
C GLU A 82 32.91 9.26 -60.19
N THR A 83 33.73 8.27 -59.76
CA THR A 83 35.18 8.25 -59.35
C THR A 83 35.86 9.43 -58.57
N VAL A 84 36.64 9.30 -57.47
CA VAL A 84 37.52 8.24 -56.86
C VAL A 84 38.85 8.02 -57.66
N PRO A 85 40.05 7.64 -57.11
CA PRO A 85 40.57 7.46 -55.73
C PRO A 85 41.76 8.44 -55.42
N LYS A 86 42.71 8.34 -54.45
CA LYS A 86 43.61 7.30 -53.88
C LYS A 86 44.32 7.86 -52.60
N THR A 87 44.96 7.14 -51.66
CA THR A 87 45.14 5.69 -51.35
C THR A 87 45.76 5.55 -49.94
N HIS A 88 45.31 4.57 -49.13
CA HIS A 88 46.06 3.64 -48.23
C HIS A 88 47.09 4.22 -47.21
N GLU A 89 47.46 3.55 -46.11
CA GLU A 89 47.48 2.13 -45.69
C GLU A 89 46.98 1.98 -44.23
N ALA A 90 46.88 0.82 -43.57
CA ALA A 90 46.45 -0.56 -43.86
C ALA A 90 46.59 -1.34 -42.51
N GLY A 91 45.94 -2.46 -42.19
CA GLY A 91 44.88 -3.24 -42.85
C GLY A 91 44.77 -4.60 -42.15
N GLY A 92 43.58 -5.00 -41.69
CA GLY A 92 43.39 -6.27 -40.96
C GLY A 92 41.94 -6.48 -40.52
N SER A 93 41.24 -7.43 -41.15
CA SER A 93 39.80 -7.62 -40.99
C SER A 93 39.43 -8.63 -39.91
N ALA A 94 38.44 -8.32 -39.06
CA ALA A 94 37.61 -9.34 -38.41
C ALA A 94 36.23 -8.80 -38.02
N LYS A 95 35.19 -9.57 -38.36
CA LYS A 95 33.78 -9.51 -37.91
C LYS A 95 32.98 -8.24 -38.27
N ALA A 96 31.71 -8.47 -38.59
CA ALA A 96 30.69 -7.42 -38.55
C ALA A 96 30.44 -7.02 -37.08
N ALA A 97 30.29 -5.72 -36.84
CA ALA A 97 29.69 -5.22 -35.60
C ALA A 97 28.16 -5.47 -35.62
N PRO A 98 27.50 -5.60 -34.46
CA PRO A 98 26.12 -6.10 -34.40
C PRO A 98 25.07 -5.09 -34.89
N HIS A 99 23.82 -5.54 -34.83
CA HIS A 99 22.61 -4.72 -34.90
C HIS A 99 22.76 -3.42 -34.08
N ALA A 100 22.20 -2.32 -34.59
CA ALA A 100 21.87 -1.18 -33.73
C ALA A 100 21.01 -1.70 -32.57
N SER A 101 21.43 -1.48 -31.33
CA SER A 101 20.90 -2.22 -30.20
C SER A 101 19.47 -1.75 -29.88
N ASP A 102 18.55 -2.71 -29.67
CA ASP A 102 17.17 -2.46 -29.20
C ASP A 102 17.11 -2.02 -27.71
N VAL A 103 18.20 -1.42 -27.21
CA VAL A 103 18.33 -0.96 -25.83
C VAL A 103 17.45 0.28 -25.64
N LYS A 104 16.41 0.11 -24.82
CA LYS A 104 15.42 1.13 -24.53
C LYS A 104 16.05 2.31 -23.78
N PRO A 105 15.66 3.56 -24.07
CA PRO A 105 16.08 4.69 -23.26
C PRO A 105 15.48 4.55 -21.85
N VAL A 106 16.23 5.01 -20.85
CA VAL A 106 15.75 5.13 -19.48
C VAL A 106 15.21 6.53 -19.26
N VAL A 107 14.01 6.62 -18.72
CA VAL A 107 13.29 7.89 -18.51
C VAL A 107 13.38 8.25 -17.02
N VAL A 108 14.00 9.39 -16.71
CA VAL A 108 14.12 9.91 -15.35
C VAL A 108 13.26 11.16 -15.23
N LEU A 109 12.43 11.24 -14.19
CA LEU A 109 11.40 12.26 -14.03
C LEU A 109 11.53 12.90 -12.63
N ASP A 110 11.43 14.23 -12.54
CA ASP A 110 11.02 14.86 -11.28
C ASP A 110 9.50 14.73 -11.06
N TRP A 111 9.04 15.05 -9.85
CA TRP A 111 7.64 15.07 -9.46
C TRP A 111 6.99 16.44 -9.63
N ASP A 112 7.59 17.49 -9.09
CA ASP A 112 6.94 18.76 -8.81
C ASP A 112 7.05 19.68 -10.04
N ASP A 113 5.89 20.05 -10.59
CA ASP A 113 5.65 20.75 -11.86
C ASP A 113 6.24 20.09 -13.13
N CYS A 114 7.01 19.00 -12.99
CA CYS A 114 7.32 18.05 -14.07
C CYS A 114 6.16 17.07 -14.33
N LEU A 115 5.65 16.40 -13.27
CA LEU A 115 4.54 15.43 -13.39
C LEU A 115 3.29 15.89 -12.64
N ARG A 116 3.44 16.44 -11.42
CA ARG A 116 2.38 16.91 -10.55
C ARG A 116 2.32 18.44 -10.58
N TYR A 117 1.14 18.99 -10.74
CA TYR A 117 0.87 20.43 -10.69
C TYR A 117 0.98 20.94 -9.23
N GLU A 118 2.17 21.37 -8.80
CA GLU A 118 2.42 21.86 -7.44
C GLU A 118 2.15 23.38 -7.33
N LYS A 119 2.70 24.22 -8.21
CA LYS A 119 2.58 25.68 -8.08
C LYS A 119 1.11 26.12 -8.03
N GLY A 120 0.25 25.57 -8.89
CA GLY A 120 -1.19 25.84 -8.89
C GLY A 120 -1.96 25.29 -7.71
N MET A 121 -1.65 24.06 -7.30
CA MET A 121 -2.25 23.48 -6.09
C MET A 121 -1.83 24.26 -4.83
N ASN A 122 -0.61 24.80 -4.78
CA ASN A 122 -0.14 25.68 -3.70
C ASN A 122 -0.91 27.02 -3.68
N TYR A 123 -1.14 27.65 -4.84
CA TYR A 123 -1.98 28.86 -4.96
C TYR A 123 -3.39 28.63 -4.39
N GLN A 124 -4.06 27.56 -4.84
CA GLN A 124 -5.42 27.20 -4.40
C GLN A 124 -5.50 26.92 -2.88
N LEU A 125 -4.49 26.21 -2.33
CA LEU A 125 -4.40 25.96 -0.89
C LEU A 125 -4.22 27.23 -0.07
N VAL A 126 -3.41 28.20 -0.52
CA VAL A 126 -3.19 29.45 0.25
C VAL A 126 -4.47 30.28 0.33
N HIS A 127 -5.26 30.38 -0.75
CA HIS A 127 -6.57 31.04 -0.71
C HIS A 127 -7.54 30.38 0.28
N ASN A 128 -7.68 29.06 0.22
CA ASN A 128 -8.55 28.32 1.16
C ASN A 128 -8.06 28.49 2.60
N ALA A 129 -6.75 28.36 2.84
CA ALA A 129 -6.15 28.45 4.17
C ALA A 129 -6.31 29.83 4.81
N LEU A 130 -6.23 30.91 4.02
CA LEU A 130 -6.50 32.27 4.49
C LEU A 130 -7.94 32.45 4.96
N VAL A 131 -8.92 31.94 4.20
CA VAL A 131 -10.35 31.95 4.58
C VAL A 131 -10.60 31.11 5.84
N ILE A 132 -10.00 29.92 5.93
CA ILE A 132 -10.14 29.04 7.10
C ILE A 132 -9.50 29.69 8.34
N ALA A 133 -8.29 30.25 8.22
CA ALA A 133 -7.61 30.92 9.33
C ALA A 133 -8.36 32.18 9.79
N ALA A 134 -8.91 32.98 8.86
CA ALA A 134 -9.76 34.12 9.17
C ALA A 134 -11.01 33.71 9.99
N ARG A 135 -11.68 32.62 9.59
CA ARG A 135 -12.86 32.10 10.31
C ARG A 135 -12.50 31.50 11.67
N MET A 136 -11.42 30.73 11.76
CA MET A 136 -11.01 30.04 13.00
C MET A 136 -10.43 31.00 14.05
N HIS A 137 -9.71 32.04 13.63
CA HIS A 137 -9.06 33.01 14.53
C HIS A 137 -9.77 34.37 14.55
N ALA A 138 -11.07 34.42 14.24
CA ALA A 138 -11.84 35.66 14.18
C ALA A 138 -11.85 36.48 15.50
N GLN A 139 -11.62 35.83 16.64
CA GLN A 139 -11.51 36.49 17.96
C GLN A 139 -10.08 37.00 18.25
N ASP A 140 -9.05 36.21 17.91
CA ASP A 140 -7.65 36.49 18.27
C ASP A 140 -6.92 37.36 17.22
N LEU A 141 -7.27 37.18 15.94
CA LEU A 141 -6.62 37.79 14.78
C LEU A 141 -7.64 38.49 13.85
N PRO A 142 -8.54 39.38 14.36
CA PRO A 142 -9.63 39.96 13.55
C PRO A 142 -9.15 40.68 12.28
N LYS A 143 -7.96 41.29 12.31
CA LYS A 143 -7.33 41.94 11.14
C LYS A 143 -7.09 40.99 9.96
N LEU A 144 -6.97 39.68 10.19
CA LEU A 144 -6.86 38.69 9.11
C LEU A 144 -8.18 38.58 8.34
N GLY A 145 -9.32 38.58 9.03
CA GLY A 145 -10.65 38.61 8.40
C GLY A 145 -10.80 39.83 7.50
N GLU A 146 -10.59 41.03 8.04
CA GLU A 146 -10.65 42.27 7.27
C GLU A 146 -9.72 42.28 6.04
N ALA A 147 -8.52 41.67 6.14
CA ALA A 147 -7.57 41.60 5.04
C ALA A 147 -7.99 40.61 3.95
N VAL A 148 -8.64 39.51 4.33
CA VAL A 148 -9.20 38.50 3.42
C VAL A 148 -10.48 39.01 2.74
N ASP A 149 -11.31 39.79 3.43
CA ASP A 149 -12.47 40.45 2.82
C ASP A 149 -12.00 41.50 1.80
N ARG A 150 -11.06 42.38 2.18
CA ARG A 150 -10.41 43.33 1.27
C ARG A 150 -9.72 42.65 0.07
N LEU A 151 -9.21 41.42 0.22
CA LEU A 151 -8.62 40.65 -0.87
C LEU A 151 -9.69 40.28 -1.90
N HIS A 152 -10.79 39.66 -1.45
CA HIS A 152 -11.86 39.20 -2.34
C HIS A 152 -12.60 40.36 -3.03
N ASP A 153 -12.96 41.40 -2.28
CA ASP A 153 -13.59 42.62 -2.83
C ASP A 153 -12.73 43.19 -3.97
N ARG A 154 -11.41 43.27 -3.75
CA ARG A 154 -10.48 43.89 -4.69
C ARG A 154 -10.17 43.01 -5.90
N MET A 155 -10.10 41.69 -5.74
CA MET A 155 -10.01 40.74 -6.86
C MET A 155 -11.29 40.77 -7.71
N HIS A 156 -12.46 40.87 -7.08
CA HIS A 156 -13.75 41.02 -7.76
C HIS A 156 -13.82 42.35 -8.54
N ASP A 157 -13.40 43.46 -7.95
CA ASP A 157 -13.37 44.78 -8.60
C ASP A 157 -12.42 44.82 -9.81
N LEU A 158 -11.20 44.27 -9.69
CA LEU A 158 -10.26 44.14 -10.81
C LEU A 158 -10.87 43.31 -11.96
N LYS A 159 -11.50 42.18 -11.62
CA LYS A 159 -12.18 41.29 -12.58
C LYS A 159 -13.38 41.96 -13.27
N GLN A 160 -14.14 42.81 -12.60
CA GLN A 160 -15.20 43.60 -13.23
C GLN A 160 -14.68 44.67 -14.19
N ARG A 161 -13.49 45.22 -13.92
CA ARG A 161 -12.87 46.30 -14.73
C ARG A 161 -12.00 45.77 -15.88
N GLY A 162 -11.58 44.50 -15.83
CA GLY A 162 -10.57 43.95 -16.74
C GLY A 162 -9.16 44.46 -16.45
N GLU A 163 -8.90 44.97 -15.24
CA GLU A 163 -7.57 45.40 -14.79
C GLU A 163 -6.79 44.21 -14.19
N GLN A 164 -5.49 44.16 -14.44
CA GLN A 164 -4.58 43.21 -13.78
C GLN A 164 -4.02 43.81 -12.46
N PRO A 165 -3.66 42.99 -11.46
CA PRO A 165 -2.95 43.43 -10.26
C PRO A 165 -1.59 44.05 -10.57
N LYS A 166 -1.21 45.04 -9.77
CA LYS A 166 0.00 45.86 -9.95
C LYS A 166 1.12 45.37 -9.04
N ASP A 167 2.36 45.80 -9.25
CA ASP A 167 3.54 45.26 -8.53
C ASP A 167 3.63 45.64 -7.03
N GLY A 168 2.62 46.34 -6.50
CA GLY A 168 2.41 46.54 -5.06
C GLY A 168 1.30 45.66 -4.45
N ASP A 169 0.66 44.82 -5.25
CA ASP A 169 -0.43 43.93 -4.85
C ASP A 169 0.12 42.53 -4.53
N PRO A 170 -0.48 41.78 -3.59
CA PRO A 170 0.00 40.44 -3.27
C PRO A 170 -0.04 39.49 -4.46
N LEU A 171 0.91 38.57 -4.52
CA LEU A 171 1.03 37.55 -5.56
C LEU A 171 -0.25 36.70 -5.70
N ILE A 172 -0.98 36.48 -4.61
CA ILE A 172 -2.26 35.74 -4.64
C ILE A 172 -3.43 36.54 -5.26
N MET A 173 -3.28 37.84 -5.54
CA MET A 173 -4.26 38.57 -6.37
C MET A 173 -4.07 38.32 -7.86
N LYS A 174 -2.87 37.88 -8.30
CA LYS A 174 -2.60 37.54 -9.71
C LYS A 174 -3.49 36.39 -10.15
N SER A 175 -3.67 36.23 -11.48
CA SER A 175 -4.29 35.02 -11.99
C SER A 175 -3.49 33.79 -11.55
N GLN A 176 -4.13 32.63 -11.52
CA GLN A 176 -3.46 31.39 -11.14
C GLN A 176 -2.23 31.12 -12.04
N GLU A 177 -2.37 31.32 -13.35
CA GLU A 177 -1.30 31.22 -14.36
C GLU A 177 -0.17 32.24 -14.16
N ASP A 178 -0.50 33.52 -13.95
CA ASP A 178 0.49 34.58 -13.66
C ASP A 178 1.28 34.29 -12.37
N CYS A 179 0.62 33.69 -11.37
CA CYS A 179 1.24 33.32 -10.10
C CYS A 179 2.14 32.08 -10.27
N GLU A 180 1.71 31.07 -11.02
CA GLU A 180 2.51 29.89 -11.38
C GLU A 180 3.80 30.27 -12.13
N ASN A 181 3.67 31.09 -13.16
CA ASN A 181 4.81 31.59 -13.94
C ASN A 181 5.79 32.40 -13.08
N TYR A 182 5.27 33.24 -12.17
CA TYR A 182 6.11 33.97 -11.21
C TYR A 182 6.84 33.03 -10.24
N LEU A 183 6.19 31.95 -9.79
CA LEU A 183 6.77 30.96 -8.88
C LEU A 183 7.78 30.03 -9.56
N ALA A 184 7.65 29.77 -10.88
CA ALA A 184 8.68 29.10 -11.68
C ALA A 184 9.97 29.94 -11.70
N ALA A 185 9.86 31.20 -12.09
CA ALA A 185 10.99 32.15 -12.08
C ALA A 185 11.56 32.47 -10.68
N ASN A 186 10.86 32.08 -9.60
CA ASN A 186 11.23 32.38 -8.21
C ASN A 186 11.08 31.15 -7.30
N SER A 187 11.72 30.03 -7.64
CA SER A 187 11.63 28.73 -6.93
C SER A 187 12.02 28.72 -5.44
N GLY A 188 12.54 29.83 -4.90
CA GLY A 188 12.69 30.05 -3.46
C GLY A 188 11.39 30.42 -2.72
N ILE A 189 10.29 30.72 -3.43
CA ILE A 189 9.03 31.18 -2.86
C ILE A 189 8.04 30.02 -2.73
N TYR A 190 7.87 29.52 -1.51
CA TYR A 190 6.93 28.45 -1.18
C TYR A 190 5.63 29.01 -0.55
N LYS A 191 4.69 28.12 -0.17
CA LYS A 191 3.41 28.46 0.51
C LYS A 191 3.55 29.51 1.64
N ARG A 192 4.59 29.42 2.48
CA ARG A 192 4.84 30.42 3.55
C ARG A 192 5.20 31.80 2.98
N GLY A 193 5.93 31.87 1.87
CA GLY A 193 6.29 33.11 1.18
C GLY A 193 5.09 33.84 0.57
N LEU A 194 4.15 33.09 -0.05
CA LEU A 194 2.88 33.64 -0.53
C LEU A 194 2.05 34.27 0.61
N VAL A 195 1.99 33.60 1.77
CA VAL A 195 1.32 34.13 2.97
C VAL A 195 2.05 35.37 3.52
N GLN A 196 3.38 35.33 3.60
CA GLN A 196 4.19 36.48 4.07
C GLN A 196 4.03 37.70 3.16
N ASP A 197 3.92 37.50 1.85
CA ASP A 197 3.65 38.55 0.88
C ASP A 197 2.24 39.16 1.04
N PHE A 198 1.21 38.30 1.20
CA PHE A 198 -0.15 38.75 1.55
C PHE A 198 -0.17 39.59 2.83
N VAL A 199 0.47 39.14 3.91
CA VAL A 199 0.53 39.89 5.18
C VAL A 199 1.26 41.22 4.98
N ARG A 200 2.40 41.22 4.28
CA ARG A 200 3.21 42.40 3.98
C ARG A 200 2.46 43.49 3.19
N THR A 201 1.60 43.09 2.27
CA THR A 201 0.91 44.01 1.33
C THR A 201 -0.48 44.43 1.81
N MET A 202 -1.26 43.52 2.41
CA MET A 202 -2.64 43.77 2.84
C MET A 202 -2.77 44.23 4.29
N LEU A 203 -1.69 44.12 5.08
CA LEU A 203 -1.58 44.54 6.49
C LEU A 203 -0.24 45.25 6.79
N PRO A 204 0.14 46.32 6.07
CA PRO A 204 1.45 46.98 6.23
C PRO A 204 1.66 47.65 7.60
N ASP A 205 0.57 47.98 8.31
CA ASP A 205 0.58 48.74 9.58
C ASP A 205 0.46 47.86 10.84
N ILE A 206 0.74 46.55 10.74
CA ILE A 206 0.82 45.66 11.92
C ILE A 206 2.26 45.47 12.39
N ASP A 207 2.45 45.17 13.67
CA ASP A 207 3.77 44.85 14.21
C ASP A 207 4.25 43.45 13.78
N SER A 208 5.55 43.20 13.94
CA SER A 208 6.18 41.94 13.51
C SER A 208 5.65 40.70 14.24
N SER A 209 5.16 40.83 15.47
CA SER A 209 4.63 39.70 16.26
C SER A 209 3.24 39.31 15.76
N MET A 210 2.40 40.30 15.44
CA MET A 210 1.11 40.10 14.79
C MET A 210 1.26 39.56 13.37
N ALA A 211 2.24 40.05 12.61
CA ALA A 211 2.53 39.55 11.26
C ALA A 211 2.98 38.08 11.24
N GLU A 212 3.84 37.69 12.20
CA GLU A 212 4.27 36.31 12.37
C GLU A 212 3.12 35.39 12.81
N ALA A 213 2.31 35.81 13.79
CA ALA A 213 1.14 35.06 14.25
C ALA A 213 0.11 34.81 13.13
N ILE A 214 -0.18 35.82 12.29
CA ILE A 214 -1.06 35.67 11.11
C ILE A 214 -0.43 34.74 10.07
N THR A 215 0.89 34.86 9.85
CA THR A 215 1.63 34.00 8.92
C THR A 215 1.58 32.53 9.35
N ASP A 216 1.81 32.25 10.63
CA ASP A 216 1.78 30.90 11.19
C ASP A 216 0.37 30.32 11.22
N ALA A 217 -0.66 31.11 11.52
CA ALA A 217 -2.05 30.66 11.46
C ALA A 217 -2.43 30.19 10.04
N ALA A 218 -2.21 31.03 9.03
CA ALA A 218 -2.52 30.70 7.64
C ALA A 218 -1.62 29.57 7.07
N TYR A 219 -0.33 29.56 7.39
CA TYR A 219 0.57 28.48 6.99
C TYR A 219 0.22 27.13 7.66
N THR A 220 -0.22 27.15 8.92
CA THR A 220 -0.72 25.95 9.60
C THR A 220 -1.98 25.42 8.92
N GLN A 221 -2.91 26.28 8.51
CA GLN A 221 -4.08 25.83 7.73
C GLN A 221 -3.68 25.30 6.33
N CYS A 222 -2.65 25.86 5.67
CA CYS A 222 -2.13 25.30 4.42
C CYS A 222 -1.64 23.85 4.61
N ALA A 223 -0.96 23.56 5.72
CA ALA A 223 -0.47 22.22 6.05
C ALA A 223 -1.60 21.27 6.48
N LEU A 224 -2.60 21.77 7.22
CA LEU A 224 -3.77 20.98 7.64
C LEU A 224 -4.68 20.62 6.45
N GLU A 225 -4.98 21.56 5.54
CA GLU A 225 -5.73 21.27 4.31
C GLU A 225 -4.98 20.29 3.41
N TYR A 226 -3.67 20.45 3.27
CA TYR A 226 -2.86 19.47 2.53
C TYR A 226 -2.96 18.07 3.12
N ASN A 227 -2.79 17.93 4.43
CA ASN A 227 -2.91 16.63 5.11
C ASN A 227 -4.33 16.05 5.05
N ARG A 228 -5.39 16.88 5.08
CA ARG A 228 -6.79 16.45 4.87
C ARG A 228 -7.00 15.87 3.47
N LEU A 229 -6.52 16.55 2.42
CA LEU A 229 -6.57 16.05 1.05
C LEU A 229 -5.88 14.67 0.91
N MET A 230 -4.72 14.50 1.55
CA MET A 230 -3.98 13.24 1.53
C MET A 230 -4.61 12.11 2.36
N ALA A 231 -5.46 12.44 3.34
CA ALA A 231 -6.09 11.46 4.23
C ALA A 231 -7.45 10.96 3.74
N ALA A 232 -8.23 11.78 3.03
CA ALA A 232 -9.61 11.49 2.66
C ALA A 232 -9.97 11.99 1.24
N PRO A 233 -9.36 11.44 0.17
CA PRO A 233 -9.42 11.99 -1.19
C PRO A 233 -10.83 12.09 -1.82
N HIS A 234 -11.85 11.48 -1.22
CA HIS A 234 -13.22 11.40 -1.74
C HIS A 234 -14.29 11.90 -0.76
N GLN A 235 -13.91 12.40 0.43
CA GLN A 235 -14.90 12.95 1.37
C GLN A 235 -15.28 14.39 0.97
N LYS A 236 -16.45 14.55 0.35
CA LYS A 236 -17.08 15.86 0.13
C LYS A 236 -17.67 16.40 1.43
N GLU A 237 -16.81 17.01 2.26
CA GLU A 237 -17.23 17.76 3.44
C GLU A 237 -18.09 18.98 3.01
N SER A 238 -19.28 19.15 3.59
CA SER A 238 -20.22 20.21 3.15
C SER A 238 -19.67 21.63 3.28
N TRP A 239 -18.88 21.90 4.32
CA TRP A 239 -18.29 23.21 4.60
C TRP A 239 -17.24 23.66 3.55
N ARG A 240 -16.72 22.74 2.72
CA ARG A 240 -15.79 23.08 1.63
C ARG A 240 -16.45 23.90 0.52
N GLN A 241 -17.78 23.84 0.39
CA GLN A 241 -18.53 24.61 -0.61
C GLN A 241 -18.43 26.13 -0.37
N ASP A 242 -18.14 26.54 0.87
CA ASP A 242 -17.97 27.95 1.27
C ASP A 242 -16.50 28.44 1.15
N LEU A 243 -15.67 27.81 0.32
CA LEU A 243 -14.25 28.15 0.09
C LEU A 243 -14.00 28.65 -1.34
N PRO A 244 -12.96 29.46 -1.60
CA PRO A 244 -12.59 29.90 -2.96
C PRO A 244 -12.32 28.76 -3.94
N PHE A 245 -11.69 27.67 -3.49
CA PHE A 245 -11.35 26.50 -4.32
C PHE A 245 -11.89 25.22 -3.67
N PRO A 246 -13.20 24.91 -3.82
CA PRO A 246 -13.85 23.79 -3.12
C PRO A 246 -13.35 22.42 -3.59
N ASP A 247 -13.05 22.27 -4.88
CA ASP A 247 -12.60 21.03 -5.52
C ASP A 247 -11.06 20.97 -5.70
N VAL A 248 -10.29 21.66 -4.83
CA VAL A 248 -8.82 21.57 -4.81
C VAL A 248 -8.36 20.11 -4.63
N ARG A 249 -7.46 19.67 -5.50
CA ARG A 249 -6.98 18.28 -5.58
C ARG A 249 -5.54 18.23 -6.08
N ILE A 250 -4.85 17.11 -5.86
CA ILE A 250 -3.62 16.85 -6.60
C ILE A 250 -3.99 16.46 -8.03
N ALA A 251 -3.29 17.02 -9.01
CA ALA A 251 -3.50 16.79 -10.43
C ALA A 251 -2.16 16.61 -11.15
N LEU A 252 -2.20 15.94 -12.30
CA LEU A 252 -1.06 15.84 -13.19
C LEU A 252 -0.91 17.06 -14.09
N MET A 253 0.33 17.35 -14.48
CA MET A 253 0.65 18.27 -15.56
C MET A 253 0.08 17.74 -16.88
N PRO A 254 -0.45 18.61 -17.77
CA PRO A 254 -0.85 18.22 -19.11
C PRO A 254 0.30 17.51 -19.84
N GLY A 255 0.03 16.36 -20.49
CA GLY A 255 1.05 15.57 -21.19
C GLY A 255 1.82 14.56 -20.30
N ALA A 256 1.71 14.63 -18.98
CA ALA A 256 2.44 13.73 -18.07
C ALA A 256 1.92 12.29 -18.11
N ARG A 257 0.60 12.09 -18.26
CA ARG A 257 0.00 10.75 -18.40
C ARG A 257 0.42 10.10 -19.71
N GLU A 258 0.37 10.88 -20.79
CA GLU A 258 0.72 10.46 -22.14
C GLU A 258 2.22 10.13 -22.29
N LEU A 259 3.10 10.88 -21.63
CA LEU A 259 4.53 10.56 -21.50
C LEU A 259 4.75 9.21 -20.81
N LEU A 260 4.05 8.95 -19.70
CA LEU A 260 4.18 7.69 -18.95
C LEU A 260 3.60 6.50 -19.73
N ASP A 261 2.41 6.65 -20.33
CA ASP A 261 1.79 5.62 -21.18
C ASP A 261 2.67 5.30 -22.40
N THR A 262 3.27 6.30 -23.03
CA THR A 262 4.23 6.09 -24.13
C THR A 262 5.47 5.35 -23.62
N SER A 263 6.06 5.78 -22.51
CA SER A 263 7.27 5.15 -21.95
C SER A 263 7.04 3.68 -21.60
N ARG A 264 5.90 3.36 -20.97
CA ARG A 264 5.49 1.98 -20.66
C ARG A 264 5.18 1.16 -21.90
N ALA A 265 4.45 1.70 -22.86
CA ALA A 265 4.15 1.01 -24.12
C ALA A 265 5.41 0.70 -24.95
N GLU A 266 6.46 1.52 -24.81
CA GLU A 266 7.76 1.24 -25.42
C GLU A 266 8.63 0.26 -24.61
N GLY A 267 8.27 -0.06 -23.36
CA GLY A 267 9.09 -0.88 -22.47
C GLY A 267 10.33 -0.16 -21.92
N SER A 268 10.30 1.18 -21.85
CA SER A 268 11.38 2.01 -21.32
C SER A 268 11.30 2.08 -19.78
N PRO A 269 12.38 1.78 -19.03
CA PRO A 269 12.37 1.88 -17.57
C PRO A 269 12.18 3.32 -17.09
N VAL A 270 11.36 3.52 -16.06
CA VAL A 270 10.94 4.85 -15.56
C VAL A 270 11.34 5.05 -14.09
N LEU A 271 12.14 6.09 -13.83
CA LEU A 271 12.65 6.45 -12.50
C LEU A 271 12.08 7.81 -12.08
N LEU A 272 11.35 7.85 -10.96
CA LEU A 272 10.88 9.09 -10.34
C LEU A 272 11.84 9.52 -9.22
N ILE A 273 12.54 10.64 -9.38
CA ILE A 273 13.56 11.13 -8.44
C ILE A 273 13.29 12.61 -8.09
N SER A 274 12.72 12.85 -6.90
CA SER A 274 12.33 14.19 -6.43
C SER A 274 13.00 14.59 -5.11
N ASN A 275 13.23 15.88 -4.91
CA ASN A 275 13.77 16.43 -3.66
C ASN A 275 12.76 16.45 -2.50
N ARG A 276 11.49 16.19 -2.80
CA ARG A 276 10.41 15.93 -1.85
C ARG A 276 10.74 14.77 -0.92
N ALA A 277 10.25 14.80 0.32
CA ALA A 277 10.44 13.68 1.25
C ALA A 277 9.93 12.37 0.64
N HIS A 278 10.73 11.31 0.74
CA HIS A 278 10.34 9.96 0.31
C HIS A 278 8.98 9.52 0.88
N SER A 279 8.65 10.02 2.09
CA SER A 279 7.39 9.79 2.77
C SER A 279 6.16 10.34 2.08
N ASP A 280 6.30 11.47 1.38
CA ASP A 280 5.17 12.29 0.95
C ASP A 280 4.95 12.11 -0.54
N LEU A 281 6.05 12.10 -1.31
CA LEU A 281 6.09 11.66 -2.71
C LEU A 281 5.28 10.37 -2.95
N GLN A 282 5.46 9.35 -2.10
CA GLN A 282 4.77 8.07 -2.28
C GLN A 282 3.30 8.09 -1.85
N LYS A 283 2.88 9.00 -0.95
CA LYS A 283 1.45 9.22 -0.69
C LYS A 283 0.79 9.87 -1.90
N GLU A 284 1.50 10.76 -2.59
CA GLU A 284 1.00 11.49 -3.76
C GLU A 284 0.95 10.60 -5.01
N VAL A 285 1.97 9.77 -5.24
CA VAL A 285 1.94 8.70 -6.25
C VAL A 285 0.81 7.70 -5.97
N ARG A 286 0.55 7.35 -4.70
CA ARG A 286 -0.62 6.53 -4.29
C ARG A 286 -1.95 7.24 -4.55
N TYR A 287 -2.07 8.52 -4.18
CA TYR A 287 -3.28 9.34 -4.38
C TYR A 287 -3.69 9.40 -5.86
N LEU A 288 -2.72 9.49 -6.77
CA LEU A 288 -2.96 9.50 -8.22
C LEU A 288 -3.07 8.10 -8.84
N GLY A 289 -2.88 7.01 -8.06
CA GLY A 289 -2.94 5.62 -8.54
C GLY A 289 -1.71 5.14 -9.32
N MET A 290 -0.63 5.92 -9.36
CA MET A 290 0.47 5.78 -10.32
C MET A 290 1.62 4.89 -9.84
N GLN A 291 1.41 4.03 -8.83
CA GLN A 291 2.47 3.16 -8.32
C GLN A 291 3.00 2.17 -9.36
N GLN A 292 2.20 1.83 -10.37
CA GLN A 292 2.54 0.91 -11.47
C GLN A 292 3.21 1.63 -12.65
N ASP A 293 3.46 2.94 -12.56
CA ASP A 293 4.03 3.75 -13.65
C ASP A 293 5.52 4.08 -13.47
N PHE A 294 6.15 3.60 -12.39
CA PHE A 294 7.55 3.85 -12.06
C PHE A 294 8.21 2.59 -11.51
N ASP A 295 9.28 2.11 -12.13
CA ASP A 295 10.07 0.99 -11.62
C ASP A 295 10.86 1.37 -10.35
N VAL A 296 11.18 2.68 -10.21
CA VAL A 296 11.84 3.27 -9.04
C VAL A 296 11.14 4.57 -8.64
N VAL A 297 10.76 4.69 -7.36
CA VAL A 297 10.29 5.95 -6.75
C VAL A 297 11.24 6.34 -5.61
N SER A 298 11.97 7.44 -5.79
CA SER A 298 13.14 7.83 -4.99
C SER A 298 13.09 9.29 -4.53
N GLY A 299 12.21 9.58 -3.57
CA GLY A 299 12.22 10.86 -2.86
C GLY A 299 13.40 10.98 -1.88
N ALA A 300 13.71 12.19 -1.44
CA ALA A 300 14.80 12.48 -0.51
C ALA A 300 14.62 11.71 0.83
N PRO A 301 15.65 10.95 1.29
CA PRO A 301 15.61 10.27 2.58
C PRO A 301 15.47 11.24 3.75
N THR A 302 14.67 10.89 4.75
CA THR A 302 14.45 11.72 5.95
C THR A 302 15.14 11.11 7.17
N ILE A 303 16.11 11.82 7.74
CA ILE A 303 16.75 11.48 9.02
C ILE A 303 16.03 12.20 10.16
N THR A 304 15.62 11.47 11.19
CA THR A 304 14.99 12.04 12.39
C THR A 304 16.00 12.05 13.54
N ASP A 305 16.64 13.19 13.75
CA ASP A 305 17.52 13.42 14.89
C ASP A 305 16.69 13.49 16.17
N LYS A 306 16.69 12.39 16.95
CA LYS A 306 15.93 12.29 18.21
C LYS A 306 16.43 13.33 19.21
N LYS A 307 15.49 13.99 19.90
CA LYS A 307 15.74 14.97 20.96
C LYS A 307 16.94 14.61 21.84
N SER A 308 17.98 15.45 21.79
CA SER A 308 19.09 15.37 22.72
C SER A 308 18.62 15.68 24.15
N LYS A 309 19.22 15.01 25.15
CA LYS A 309 19.09 15.36 26.57
C LYS A 309 20.25 16.22 27.09
N THR A 310 21.16 16.67 26.22
CA THR A 310 22.28 17.55 26.62
C THR A 310 21.80 18.95 26.97
N THR A 311 22.44 19.57 27.96
CA THR A 311 22.26 20.98 28.31
C THR A 311 22.58 21.90 27.11
N PRO A 312 21.89 23.05 26.97
CA PRO A 312 22.23 24.04 25.96
C PRO A 312 23.70 24.45 26.06
N SER A 313 24.42 24.29 24.96
CA SER A 313 25.83 24.69 24.83
C SER A 313 25.92 25.90 23.92
N PRO A 314 26.80 26.88 24.19
CA PRO A 314 26.99 28.03 23.30
C PRO A 314 27.49 27.57 21.93
N MET A 315 27.09 28.29 20.88
CA MET A 315 27.57 28.03 19.52
C MET A 315 29.09 28.26 19.43
N PRO A 316 29.85 27.40 18.75
CA PRO A 316 31.27 27.63 18.49
C PRO A 316 31.49 28.96 17.76
N GLN A 317 32.42 29.78 18.24
CA GLN A 317 32.68 31.11 17.69
C GLN A 317 33.14 31.09 16.23
N THR A 318 33.72 29.97 15.77
CA THR A 318 34.04 29.69 14.36
C THR A 318 32.78 29.50 13.50
N LEU A 319 31.77 28.81 14.03
CA LEU A 319 30.48 28.60 13.36
C LEU A 319 29.64 29.88 13.37
N GLU A 320 29.69 30.66 14.45
CA GLU A 320 29.12 32.02 14.50
C GLU A 320 29.72 32.92 13.42
N GLN A 321 31.05 32.89 13.25
CA GLN A 321 31.74 33.62 12.18
C GLN A 321 31.39 33.12 10.78
N GLN A 322 31.28 31.80 10.56
CA GLN A 322 30.81 31.22 9.29
C GLN A 322 29.37 31.65 8.96
N LEU A 323 28.47 31.61 9.94
CA LEU A 323 27.09 32.06 9.78
C LEU A 323 27.01 33.57 9.47
N ILE A 324 27.80 34.40 10.16
CA ILE A 324 27.90 35.84 9.91
C ILE A 324 28.53 36.17 8.54
N ALA A 325 29.41 35.30 8.02
CA ALA A 325 29.99 35.44 6.69
C ALA A 325 28.98 35.04 5.60
N ALA A 326 28.30 33.90 5.76
CA ALA A 326 27.31 33.41 4.80
C ALA A 326 26.05 34.30 4.75
N LEU A 327 25.62 34.88 5.89
CA LEU A 327 24.58 35.91 5.96
C LEU A 327 24.97 37.27 5.31
N LYS A 328 26.13 37.37 4.66
CA LYS A 328 26.65 38.56 3.97
C LYS A 328 27.18 38.27 2.56
N GLY A 329 26.99 37.06 2.05
CA GLY A 329 27.41 36.66 0.71
C GLY A 329 26.27 35.99 -0.04
N ASP A 330 26.36 36.00 -1.36
CA ASP A 330 25.28 35.59 -2.27
C ASP A 330 25.25 34.05 -2.51
N ASP A 331 25.87 33.26 -1.63
CA ASP A 331 25.96 31.80 -1.73
C ASP A 331 24.94 31.14 -0.78
N ASP A 332 23.74 30.88 -1.32
CA ASP A 332 22.66 30.17 -0.63
C ASP A 332 23.06 28.76 -0.18
N GLY A 333 24.02 28.11 -0.86
CA GLY A 333 24.54 26.80 -0.49
C GLY A 333 25.40 26.86 0.78
N ALA A 334 26.30 27.83 0.87
CA ALA A 334 27.07 28.12 2.07
C ALA A 334 26.17 28.59 3.22
N LEU A 335 25.18 29.44 2.95
CA LEU A 335 24.21 29.91 3.94
C LEU A 335 23.37 28.77 4.51
N ARG A 336 22.83 27.90 3.66
CA ARG A 336 22.11 26.70 4.07
C ARG A 336 22.99 25.77 4.92
N THR A 337 24.23 25.53 4.48
CA THR A 337 25.20 24.69 5.22
C THR A 337 25.50 25.27 6.62
N ALA A 338 25.69 26.59 6.73
CA ALA A 338 25.91 27.26 8.02
C ALA A 338 24.68 27.21 8.93
N LEU A 339 23.47 27.36 8.37
CA LEU A 339 22.20 27.26 9.12
C LEU A 339 21.93 25.83 9.62
N GLU A 340 22.16 24.81 8.78
CA GLU A 340 22.02 23.39 9.17
C GLU A 340 23.01 23.01 10.29
N ALA A 341 24.24 23.54 10.26
CA ALA A 341 25.22 23.38 11.33
C ALA A 341 24.89 24.19 12.60
N ALA A 342 24.27 25.37 12.48
CA ALA A 342 23.86 26.22 13.60
C ALA A 342 22.61 25.71 14.34
N SER A 343 21.71 25.02 13.65
CA SER A 343 20.41 24.53 14.16
C SER A 343 20.47 23.81 15.52
N PRO A 344 21.41 22.88 15.80
CA PRO A 344 21.48 22.19 17.09
C PRO A 344 21.79 23.11 18.29
N TYR A 345 22.44 24.25 18.06
CA TYR A 345 22.78 25.22 19.10
C TYR A 345 21.63 26.20 19.36
N ALA A 346 20.85 26.55 18.33
CA ALA A 346 19.66 27.38 18.45
C ALA A 346 18.48 26.64 19.10
N HIS A 347 18.29 25.36 18.76
CA HIS A 347 17.12 24.57 19.15
C HIS A 347 17.43 23.18 19.77
N PRO A 348 18.33 23.08 20.77
CA PRO A 348 18.88 21.81 21.29
C PRO A 348 17.84 20.84 21.89
N ASN A 349 16.62 21.31 22.18
CA ASN A 349 15.53 20.53 22.78
C ASN A 349 14.48 20.02 21.77
N THR A 350 14.65 20.31 20.47
CA THR A 350 13.73 19.90 19.41
C THR A 350 14.11 18.52 18.84
N THR A 351 13.17 17.89 18.12
CA THR A 351 13.46 16.73 17.25
C THR A 351 13.47 17.24 15.82
N SER A 352 14.63 17.27 15.17
CA SER A 352 14.74 17.77 13.80
C SER A 352 14.63 16.63 12.80
N VAL A 353 13.66 16.72 11.89
CA VAL A 353 13.60 15.89 10.69
C VAL A 353 14.33 16.62 9.57
N LYS A 354 15.38 16.01 9.01
CA LYS A 354 16.18 16.55 7.92
C LYS A 354 16.02 15.68 6.70
N GLN A 355 15.72 16.28 5.55
CA GLN A 355 15.91 15.63 4.27
C GLN A 355 17.41 15.59 3.94
N THR A 356 17.87 14.53 3.30
CA THR A 356 19.26 14.37 2.86
C THR A 356 19.33 13.98 1.39
N ASP A 357 20.53 14.00 0.83
CA ASP A 357 20.82 13.50 -0.52
C ASP A 357 20.00 14.18 -1.64
N HIS A 358 19.79 15.49 -1.51
CA HIS A 358 19.12 16.33 -2.51
C HIS A 358 19.89 16.35 -3.84
N LYS A 359 19.15 16.39 -4.95
CA LYS A 359 19.64 16.77 -6.27
C LYS A 359 20.30 18.16 -6.17
N PRO A 360 21.43 18.41 -6.85
CA PRO A 360 21.99 17.63 -7.97
C PRO A 360 22.98 16.52 -7.55
N ARG A 361 22.88 15.92 -6.36
CA ARG A 361 23.64 14.68 -6.06
C ARG A 361 23.14 13.52 -6.90
N ASP A 362 24.08 12.75 -7.44
CA ASP A 362 23.87 11.64 -8.36
C ASP A 362 23.51 10.32 -7.66
N THR A 363 23.77 10.19 -6.35
CA THR A 363 23.57 8.97 -5.55
C THR A 363 22.25 8.24 -5.84
N ARG A 364 21.12 8.97 -5.86
CA ARG A 364 19.79 8.38 -6.10
C ARG A 364 19.54 7.96 -7.54
N LEU A 365 20.18 8.62 -8.51
CA LEU A 365 20.17 8.21 -9.90
C LEU A 365 21.01 6.95 -10.10
N LEU A 366 22.25 6.95 -9.60
CA LEU A 366 23.16 5.79 -9.68
C LEU A 366 22.52 4.54 -9.06
N ASN A 367 22.00 4.64 -7.83
CA ASN A 367 21.31 3.53 -7.15
C ASN A 367 20.05 3.06 -7.91
N GLY A 368 19.36 3.95 -8.61
CA GLY A 368 18.20 3.62 -9.44
C GLY A 368 18.59 2.86 -10.71
N LEU A 369 19.63 3.31 -11.40
CA LEU A 369 20.17 2.66 -12.59
C LEU A 369 20.78 1.28 -12.27
N GLU A 370 21.49 1.16 -11.14
CA GLU A 370 22.04 -0.11 -10.64
C GLU A 370 20.92 -1.10 -10.29
N ARG A 371 19.90 -0.67 -9.51
CA ARG A 371 18.74 -1.50 -9.16
C ARG A 371 18.02 -2.06 -10.39
N LEU A 372 17.96 -1.30 -11.48
CA LEU A 372 17.34 -1.69 -12.74
C LEU A 372 18.31 -2.39 -13.71
N SER A 373 19.56 -2.65 -13.31
CA SER A 373 20.61 -3.28 -14.12
C SER A 373 20.82 -2.61 -15.48
N VAL A 374 20.70 -1.28 -15.54
CA VAL A 374 20.68 -0.50 -16.78
C VAL A 374 22.01 -0.64 -17.54
N PRO A 375 22.01 -1.11 -18.81
CA PRO A 375 23.21 -1.23 -19.64
C PRO A 375 24.01 0.08 -19.75
N SER A 376 25.32 -0.01 -19.97
CA SER A 376 26.20 1.15 -20.07
C SER A 376 26.00 1.97 -21.35
N ASP A 377 25.49 1.34 -22.41
CA ASP A 377 25.11 1.96 -23.68
C ASP A 377 23.68 2.53 -23.70
N ALA A 378 22.87 2.23 -22.67
CA ALA A 378 21.49 2.71 -22.59
C ALA A 378 21.44 4.25 -22.47
N PRO A 379 20.70 4.95 -23.37
CA PRO A 379 20.42 6.38 -23.25
C PRO A 379 19.66 6.69 -21.97
N ILE A 380 19.93 7.85 -21.36
CA ILE A 380 19.21 8.35 -20.20
C ILE A 380 18.62 9.71 -20.56
N VAL A 381 17.29 9.88 -20.43
CA VAL A 381 16.60 11.15 -20.68
C VAL A 381 16.00 11.66 -19.37
N LEU A 382 16.44 12.83 -18.90
CA LEU A 382 15.99 13.44 -17.66
C LEU A 382 14.99 14.57 -17.92
N TYR A 383 13.85 14.55 -17.25
CA TYR A 383 12.83 15.60 -17.26
C TYR A 383 12.70 16.23 -15.87
N GLY A 384 12.60 17.57 -15.80
CA GLY A 384 12.42 18.31 -14.55
C GLY A 384 12.10 19.79 -14.76
N ASP A 385 11.71 20.50 -13.69
CA ASP A 385 11.45 21.94 -13.73
C ASP A 385 12.71 22.77 -13.41
N GLN A 386 13.78 22.15 -12.92
CA GLN A 386 15.00 22.82 -12.48
C GLN A 386 16.28 22.22 -13.07
N GLU A 387 17.31 23.05 -13.22
CA GLU A 387 18.64 22.61 -13.68
C GLU A 387 19.28 21.57 -12.74
N SER A 388 18.82 21.48 -11.47
CA SER A 388 19.19 20.43 -10.51
C SER A 388 18.80 19.02 -10.97
N ASP A 389 17.71 18.92 -11.74
CA ASP A 389 17.10 17.67 -12.17
C ASP A 389 17.83 17.04 -13.36
N ILE A 390 18.54 17.88 -14.11
CA ILE A 390 19.41 17.45 -15.21
C ILE A 390 20.83 17.22 -14.69
N SER A 391 21.36 18.16 -13.90
CA SER A 391 22.74 18.11 -13.41
C SER A 391 23.05 16.95 -12.43
N GLN A 392 22.04 16.28 -11.86
CA GLN A 392 22.23 15.00 -11.16
C GLN A 392 22.84 13.88 -12.04
N ALA A 393 22.87 14.04 -13.36
CA ALA A 393 23.54 13.11 -14.28
C ALA A 393 24.91 13.62 -14.80
N ALA A 394 25.44 14.72 -14.27
CA ALA A 394 26.68 15.34 -14.79
C ALA A 394 27.90 14.40 -14.68
N THR A 395 27.96 13.56 -13.64
CA THR A 395 29.01 12.54 -13.46
C THR A 395 28.92 11.43 -14.52
N LEU A 396 27.71 11.01 -14.89
CA LEU A 396 27.45 10.04 -15.96
C LEU A 396 27.84 10.62 -17.33
N ALA A 397 27.46 11.87 -17.62
CA ALA A 397 27.82 12.56 -18.85
C ALA A 397 29.34 12.77 -18.97
N ALA A 398 30.01 13.17 -17.88
CA ALA A 398 31.47 13.29 -17.83
C ALA A 398 32.18 11.93 -17.99
N ALA A 399 31.53 10.82 -17.60
CA ALA A 399 32.00 9.46 -17.86
C ALA A 399 31.67 8.94 -19.29
N GLY A 400 31.07 9.77 -20.15
CA GLY A 400 30.76 9.42 -21.54
C GLY A 400 29.49 8.60 -21.74
N ARG A 401 28.59 8.52 -20.75
CA ARG A 401 27.23 7.97 -20.95
C ARG A 401 26.45 8.85 -21.92
N HIS A 402 25.56 8.24 -22.71
CA HIS A 402 24.59 8.99 -23.51
C HIS A 402 23.48 9.53 -22.59
N VAL A 403 23.45 10.84 -22.39
CA VAL A 403 22.53 11.55 -21.48
C VAL A 403 21.93 12.75 -22.21
N GLU A 404 20.61 12.90 -22.15
CA GLU A 404 19.85 14.05 -22.65
C GLU A 404 19.00 14.66 -21.52
N GLY A 405 18.82 15.98 -21.54
CA GLY A 405 17.98 16.71 -20.61
C GLY A 405 16.74 17.33 -21.27
N VAL A 406 15.69 17.50 -20.47
CA VAL A 406 14.45 18.20 -20.82
C VAL A 406 14.05 19.10 -19.65
N LEU A 407 14.25 20.41 -19.81
CA LEU A 407 13.86 21.40 -18.82
C LEU A 407 12.46 21.91 -19.16
N ILE A 408 11.53 21.80 -18.21
CA ILE A 408 10.13 22.21 -18.35
C ILE A 408 9.95 23.52 -17.59
N ASP A 409 10.06 24.65 -18.29
CA ASP A 409 9.93 25.98 -17.69
C ASP A 409 9.30 26.98 -18.69
N PRO A 410 7.99 27.28 -18.58
CA PRO A 410 7.31 28.24 -19.46
C PRO A 410 7.72 29.69 -19.20
N GLY A 411 8.49 29.99 -18.15
CA GLY A 411 8.93 31.33 -17.78
C GLY A 411 10.22 31.80 -18.46
N ARG A 412 10.89 30.95 -19.25
CA ARG A 412 12.21 31.26 -19.86
C ARG A 412 12.12 31.79 -21.29
N ASP A 413 12.98 32.77 -21.59
CA ASP A 413 13.18 33.31 -22.95
C ASP A 413 13.81 32.29 -23.94
N ASP A 414 14.30 31.14 -23.46
CA ASP A 414 14.96 30.10 -24.26
C ASP A 414 14.12 28.83 -24.51
N VAL A 415 12.80 28.87 -24.25
CA VAL A 415 11.85 27.82 -24.65
C VAL A 415 11.94 27.53 -26.17
N GLY A 416 11.95 26.25 -26.53
CA GLY A 416 12.14 25.77 -27.91
C GLY A 416 13.62 25.72 -28.35
N GLN A 417 14.58 26.06 -27.49
CA GLN A 417 16.01 25.98 -27.76
C GLN A 417 16.67 24.76 -27.10
N GLN A 418 17.92 24.49 -27.47
CA GLN A 418 18.77 23.48 -26.84
C GLN A 418 19.98 24.15 -26.20
N ILE A 419 20.11 23.98 -24.88
CA ILE A 419 21.15 24.55 -24.02
C ILE A 419 22.07 23.44 -23.48
N GLY A 420 23.11 23.81 -22.74
CA GLY A 420 24.02 22.87 -22.08
C GLY A 420 24.02 23.04 -20.56
N ILE A 421 23.56 22.04 -19.80
CA ILE A 421 23.56 22.05 -18.34
C ILE A 421 24.63 21.08 -17.84
N GLN A 422 25.70 21.60 -17.23
CA GLN A 422 26.84 20.80 -16.72
C GLN A 422 27.41 19.79 -17.76
N GLY A 423 27.40 20.17 -19.04
CA GLY A 423 27.85 19.34 -20.15
C GLY A 423 26.79 18.41 -20.77
N ILE A 424 25.60 18.32 -20.18
CA ILE A 424 24.46 17.58 -20.73
C ILE A 424 23.74 18.45 -21.78
N PRO A 425 23.43 17.93 -22.99
CA PRO A 425 22.53 18.60 -23.93
C PRO A 425 21.08 18.59 -23.42
N THR A 426 20.50 19.77 -23.24
CA THR A 426 19.15 19.94 -22.66
C THR A 426 18.23 20.70 -23.61
N ARG A 427 17.04 20.17 -23.92
CA ARG A 427 15.98 20.93 -24.60
C ARG A 427 15.13 21.67 -23.56
N VAL A 428 14.82 22.95 -23.81
CA VAL A 428 13.89 23.72 -22.97
C VAL A 428 12.52 23.71 -23.64
N ILE A 429 11.48 23.33 -22.90
CA ILE A 429 10.08 23.31 -23.36
C ILE A 429 9.19 24.03 -22.34
N GLY A 430 8.07 24.60 -22.79
CA GLY A 430 7.10 25.23 -21.90
C GLY A 430 6.11 24.23 -21.31
N SER A 431 5.88 23.10 -22.00
CA SER A 431 4.97 22.05 -21.57
C SER A 431 5.34 20.68 -22.15
N LEU A 432 5.06 19.59 -21.42
CA LEU A 432 5.02 18.24 -22.00
C LEU A 432 3.99 18.12 -23.14
N THR A 433 3.05 19.07 -23.26
CA THR A 433 2.11 19.16 -24.39
C THR A 433 2.66 19.86 -25.64
N ASP A 434 3.88 20.39 -25.62
CA ASP A 434 4.49 21.03 -26.79
C ASP A 434 4.70 20.01 -27.94
N ALA A 435 4.82 20.51 -29.18
CA ALA A 435 4.89 19.66 -30.37
C ALA A 435 6.28 19.03 -30.58
N ASP A 436 7.32 19.70 -30.09
CA ASP A 436 8.73 19.32 -30.11
C ASP A 436 9.18 18.63 -28.81
N ALA A 437 8.26 18.36 -27.88
CA ALA A 437 8.52 17.53 -26.70
C ALA A 437 9.12 16.17 -27.12
N PRO A 438 10.30 15.75 -26.60
CA PRO A 438 11.08 14.66 -27.20
C PRO A 438 10.33 13.34 -27.41
N TRP A 439 9.50 12.95 -26.43
CA TRP A 439 8.68 11.74 -26.48
C TRP A 439 7.72 11.68 -27.68
N LYS A 440 7.18 12.82 -28.12
CA LYS A 440 6.31 12.89 -29.30
C LYS A 440 7.08 12.73 -30.60
N THR A 441 8.25 13.37 -30.70
CA THR A 441 9.14 13.22 -31.86
C THR A 441 9.68 11.79 -32.00
N ALA A 442 9.94 11.10 -30.88
CA ALA A 442 10.30 9.68 -30.88
C ALA A 442 9.15 8.79 -31.41
N ALA A 443 7.94 8.97 -30.89
CA ALA A 443 6.75 8.22 -31.32
C ALA A 443 6.43 8.45 -32.82
N ALA A 444 6.44 9.70 -33.29
CA ALA A 444 6.20 10.04 -34.69
C ALA A 444 7.25 9.44 -35.66
N SER A 445 8.51 9.35 -35.21
CA SER A 445 9.61 8.73 -35.97
C SER A 445 9.49 7.21 -36.10
N ARG A 446 8.68 6.56 -35.25
CA ARG A 446 8.41 5.11 -35.31
C ARG A 446 7.07 4.79 -36.00
N ALA A 447 6.07 5.65 -35.85
CA ALA A 447 4.77 5.55 -36.53
C ALA A 447 4.84 5.64 -38.07
N SER A 448 6.00 6.01 -38.63
CA SER A 448 6.27 6.04 -40.07
C SER A 448 6.81 4.71 -40.63
N LEU A 449 6.98 3.67 -39.80
CA LEU A 449 7.23 2.28 -40.25
C LEU A 449 5.92 1.56 -40.60
N PRO A 450 5.78 0.95 -41.80
CA PRO A 450 4.52 0.39 -42.26
C PRO A 450 4.24 -1.00 -41.66
N SER A 451 3.67 -1.05 -40.45
CA SER A 451 3.01 -2.25 -39.92
C SER A 451 1.52 -2.20 -40.21
N ALA A 452 1.01 -3.16 -40.97
CA ALA A 452 -0.38 -3.18 -41.43
C ALA A 452 -1.28 -3.96 -40.46
N LEU A 453 -1.97 -3.25 -39.56
CA LEU A 453 -3.32 -3.57 -39.00
C LEU A 453 -3.71 -2.52 -37.95
N ALA A 454 -4.56 -1.56 -38.31
CA ALA A 454 -5.12 -0.59 -37.36
C ALA A 454 -6.41 -1.15 -36.70
N PRO A 455 -6.60 -1.01 -35.38
CA PRO A 455 -7.82 -1.44 -34.71
C PRO A 455 -9.06 -0.62 -35.14
N ILE A 456 -10.22 -1.28 -35.19
CA ILE A 456 -11.53 -0.65 -35.39
C ILE A 456 -12.08 -0.22 -34.02
N PRO A 457 -12.76 0.94 -33.87
CA PRO A 457 -13.18 1.47 -32.57
C PRO A 457 -14.08 0.53 -31.76
N GLN A 458 -13.79 0.38 -30.46
CA GLN A 458 -14.60 -0.39 -29.52
C GLN A 458 -15.89 0.36 -29.15
N ALA A 459 -16.97 0.07 -29.87
CA ALA A 459 -18.33 0.36 -29.43
C ALA A 459 -19.27 -0.78 -29.85
N LEU A 460 -20.22 -1.13 -28.97
CA LEU A 460 -21.34 -2.05 -29.22
C LEU A 460 -20.99 -3.54 -29.49
N ARG A 461 -20.49 -4.24 -28.46
CA ARG A 461 -20.85 -5.66 -28.23
C ARG A 461 -21.06 -5.95 -26.74
N PRO A 462 -22.21 -6.51 -26.33
CA PRO A 462 -22.36 -7.16 -25.02
C PRO A 462 -21.87 -8.62 -25.10
N GLY A 463 -21.38 -9.16 -23.98
CA GLY A 463 -21.13 -10.60 -23.85
C GLY A 463 -19.82 -11.11 -24.46
N SER A 464 -18.69 -10.69 -23.90
CA SER A 464 -17.42 -11.43 -24.00
C SER A 464 -16.67 -11.30 -22.68
N ALA A 465 -16.31 -12.42 -22.05
CA ALA A 465 -15.34 -12.40 -20.96
C ALA A 465 -14.03 -11.82 -21.50
N GLY A 466 -13.44 -10.85 -20.80
CA GLY A 466 -12.15 -10.33 -21.20
C GLY A 466 -11.08 -11.41 -21.05
N PRO A 467 -10.17 -11.59 -22.02
CA PRO A 467 -8.94 -12.32 -21.75
C PRO A 467 -8.19 -11.58 -20.64
N VAL A 468 -7.51 -12.33 -19.77
CA VAL A 468 -6.69 -11.78 -18.68
C VAL A 468 -5.64 -10.85 -19.30
N GLN A 469 -5.69 -9.56 -18.99
CA GLN A 469 -4.68 -8.61 -19.46
C GLN A 469 -3.32 -8.90 -18.81
N ASP A 470 -2.25 -8.59 -19.54
CA ASP A 470 -0.91 -9.15 -19.36
C ASP A 470 -0.38 -9.10 -17.92
N GLY A 471 -0.06 -10.28 -17.36
CA GLY A 471 0.67 -10.39 -16.09
C GLY A 471 0.19 -11.53 -15.16
N HIS A 472 0.74 -12.74 -15.36
CA HIS A 472 1.04 -13.76 -14.34
C HIS A 472 0.07 -13.89 -13.14
N LEU A 473 -0.76 -14.95 -13.11
CA LEU A 473 -1.87 -15.12 -12.14
C LEU A 473 -1.45 -15.12 -10.66
N PHE A 474 -0.21 -15.52 -10.36
CA PHE A 474 0.30 -15.70 -8.99
C PHE A 474 1.35 -14.65 -8.57
N SER A 475 1.44 -13.53 -9.28
CA SER A 475 2.51 -12.52 -9.19
C SER A 475 2.63 -11.72 -7.89
N VAL A 476 1.73 -11.86 -6.92
CA VAL A 476 1.60 -10.91 -5.78
C VAL A 476 2.51 -11.26 -4.58
N THR A 477 3.79 -11.55 -4.84
CA THR A 477 4.85 -11.54 -3.81
C THR A 477 5.37 -10.11 -3.63
N ARG A 478 5.12 -9.52 -2.46
CA ARG A 478 5.62 -8.19 -2.08
C ARG A 478 6.76 -8.34 -1.07
N SER A 479 7.96 -7.95 -1.47
CA SER A 479 9.09 -7.79 -0.56
C SER A 479 8.86 -6.58 0.35
N VAL A 480 8.83 -6.80 1.66
CA VAL A 480 8.61 -5.76 2.68
C VAL A 480 9.87 -5.63 3.57
N PRO A 481 10.34 -4.41 3.86
CA PRO A 481 11.64 -4.21 4.51
C PRO A 481 11.69 -4.69 5.97
N PHE A 482 10.55 -4.68 6.67
CA PHE A 482 10.37 -5.22 8.01
C PHE A 482 8.87 -5.35 8.32
N ILE A 483 8.53 -6.15 9.34
CA ILE A 483 7.17 -6.26 9.89
C ILE A 483 7.22 -6.03 11.41
N LEU A 484 6.32 -5.21 11.98
CA LEU A 484 6.21 -5.00 13.43
C LEU A 484 4.90 -5.58 13.98
N SER A 485 5.00 -6.53 14.91
CA SER A 485 3.90 -6.85 15.83
C SER A 485 3.87 -5.86 16.99
N ARG A 486 2.68 -5.40 17.40
CA ARG A 486 2.43 -4.61 18.62
C ARG A 486 1.00 -4.81 19.14
N PRO A 487 0.79 -5.54 20.25
CA PRO A 487 -0.51 -5.61 20.91
C PRO A 487 -0.95 -4.26 21.53
N GLY A 488 -2.26 -4.02 21.68
CA GLY A 488 -2.81 -3.07 22.65
C GLY A 488 -2.55 -1.57 22.41
N GLN A 489 -2.07 -1.16 21.23
CA GLN A 489 -1.95 0.25 20.86
C GLN A 489 -3.00 0.61 19.81
N ALA A 490 -3.74 1.69 20.05
CA ALA A 490 -4.53 2.33 19.00
C ALA A 490 -3.62 2.70 17.82
N ALA A 491 -4.11 2.53 16.59
CA ALA A 491 -3.34 2.84 15.39
C ALA A 491 -2.79 4.29 15.47
N PRO A 492 -1.49 4.52 15.20
CA PRO A 492 -0.92 5.85 15.27
C PRO A 492 -1.63 6.76 14.26
N SER A 493 -1.82 8.04 14.61
CA SER A 493 -2.25 9.06 13.65
C SER A 493 -1.16 9.21 12.59
N LEU A 494 -1.37 8.52 11.45
CA LEU A 494 -0.39 8.35 10.40
C LEU A 494 0.11 9.72 9.89
N PRO A 495 1.44 9.81 9.69
CA PRO A 495 1.90 9.62 8.32
C PRO A 495 3.12 8.69 8.27
N VAL A 496 2.94 7.45 7.79
CA VAL A 496 4.09 6.59 7.47
C VAL A 496 4.41 6.56 5.98
N ALA A 497 5.72 6.76 5.80
CA ALA A 497 6.48 6.79 4.57
C ALA A 497 6.65 5.41 3.92
N ALA A 498 7.42 5.40 2.84
CA ALA A 498 8.04 4.23 2.21
C ALA A 498 7.12 3.34 1.36
N GLY A 499 7.64 2.98 0.19
CA GLY A 499 7.14 1.93 -0.68
C GLY A 499 7.49 0.54 -0.13
N GLY A 500 6.65 -0.46 -0.40
CA GLY A 500 6.82 -1.83 0.11
C GLY A 500 6.65 -2.00 1.64
N GLY A 501 6.60 -0.92 2.42
CA GLY A 501 6.43 -0.98 3.88
C GLY A 501 5.01 -1.36 4.31
N VAL A 502 4.78 -2.65 4.58
CA VAL A 502 3.50 -3.15 5.11
C VAL A 502 3.59 -3.33 6.63
N VAL A 503 3.21 -2.29 7.37
CA VAL A 503 3.09 -2.32 8.83
C VAL A 503 2.02 -1.35 9.30
N TYR A 504 0.99 -1.83 10.00
CA TYR A 504 0.63 -1.36 11.35
C TYR A 504 -0.40 -2.29 12.00
N SER A 505 -0.29 -2.46 13.30
CA SER A 505 -1.16 -3.32 14.12
C SER A 505 -2.42 -2.59 14.57
N ARG A 506 -3.57 -3.25 14.47
CA ARG A 506 -4.68 -3.15 15.44
C ARG A 506 -4.68 -4.42 16.31
N ASP A 507 -5.44 -4.39 17.40
CA ASP A 507 -5.57 -5.51 18.34
C ASP A 507 -5.80 -6.86 17.66
N LYS A 508 -5.36 -7.93 18.34
CA LYS A 508 -5.56 -9.34 17.95
C LYS A 508 -7.06 -9.67 17.96
N GLN A 509 -7.76 -9.30 16.89
CA GLN A 509 -9.17 -9.61 16.69
C GLN A 509 -9.36 -11.12 16.74
N ALA A 510 -10.33 -11.57 17.54
CA ALA A 510 -10.72 -12.98 17.64
C ALA A 510 -11.57 -13.44 16.43
N LEU A 511 -11.31 -12.91 15.24
CA LEU A 511 -11.98 -13.27 14.00
C LEU A 511 -11.37 -14.56 13.44
N GLY A 512 -12.05 -15.67 13.73
CA GLY A 512 -12.04 -16.90 12.92
C GLY A 512 -10.69 -17.45 12.48
N GLY A 513 -9.97 -18.16 13.34
CA GLY A 513 -8.78 -18.90 12.92
C GLY A 513 -8.12 -19.72 14.02
N SER A 514 -7.38 -20.74 13.61
CA SER A 514 -6.35 -21.43 14.42
C SER A 514 -5.03 -20.65 14.45
N ASP A 515 -4.93 -19.59 13.66
CA ASP A 515 -3.67 -19.03 13.19
C ASP A 515 -3.43 -17.67 13.86
N VAL A 516 -2.17 -17.25 14.01
CA VAL A 516 -1.91 -15.94 14.61
C VAL A 516 -2.19 -14.87 13.56
N GLY A 517 -3.37 -14.24 13.69
CA GLY A 517 -3.84 -13.16 12.84
C GLY A 517 -3.64 -11.76 13.44
N MET A 518 -3.46 -10.77 12.57
CA MET A 518 -3.47 -9.33 12.88
C MET A 518 -4.21 -8.57 11.76
N VAL A 519 -4.74 -7.38 12.05
CA VAL A 519 -5.23 -6.47 11.00
C VAL A 519 -4.15 -5.44 10.67
N ALA A 520 -3.89 -5.25 9.37
CA ALA A 520 -2.96 -4.27 8.82
C ALA A 520 -3.64 -3.36 7.78
N TRP A 521 -3.02 -2.22 7.46
CA TRP A 521 -3.47 -1.32 6.40
C TRP A 521 -2.51 -1.37 5.20
N MET A 522 -3.05 -1.64 4.02
CA MET A 522 -2.32 -1.62 2.73
C MET A 522 -3.21 -1.01 1.66
N ASP A 523 -2.62 -0.30 0.70
CA ASP A 523 -3.28 0.15 -0.53
C ASP A 523 -4.67 0.81 -0.31
N GLY A 524 -4.81 1.56 0.80
CA GLY A 524 -6.07 2.24 1.16
C GLY A 524 -7.14 1.37 1.84
N ASN A 525 -6.83 0.12 2.22
CA ASN A 525 -7.78 -0.86 2.74
C ASN A 525 -7.24 -1.61 3.98
N GLU A 526 -8.13 -2.04 4.88
CA GLU A 526 -7.77 -3.01 5.93
C GLU A 526 -7.59 -4.42 5.35
N HIS A 527 -6.65 -5.18 5.88
CA HIS A 527 -6.36 -6.56 5.49
C HIS A 527 -6.14 -7.42 6.73
N LEU A 528 -6.66 -8.64 6.73
CA LEU A 528 -6.25 -9.69 7.67
C LEU A 528 -4.90 -10.24 7.24
N VAL A 529 -3.96 -10.37 8.18
CA VAL A 529 -2.60 -10.86 7.94
C VAL A 529 -2.31 -12.04 8.87
N LYS A 530 -1.82 -13.16 8.33
CA LYS A 530 -1.58 -14.43 9.04
C LYS A 530 -0.13 -14.93 8.89
N THR A 531 0.43 -15.52 9.95
CA THR A 531 1.68 -16.34 9.92
C THR A 531 1.48 -17.79 9.48
N GLY A 532 0.23 -18.23 9.33
CA GLY A 532 -0.11 -19.62 9.00
C GLY A 532 -0.22 -20.55 10.21
N LEU A 533 -0.97 -21.64 10.03
CA LEU A 533 -1.21 -22.69 11.00
C LEU A 533 0.09 -23.28 11.59
N PRO A 534 1.16 -23.65 10.85
CA PRO A 534 2.35 -24.28 11.44
C PRO A 534 3.09 -23.37 12.42
N ARG A 535 3.27 -22.08 12.11
CA ARG A 535 3.84 -21.11 13.05
C ARG A 535 2.90 -20.90 14.26
N SER A 536 1.58 -20.90 14.06
CA SER A 536 0.62 -20.85 15.17
C SER A 536 0.63 -22.11 16.03
N LEU A 537 0.79 -23.30 15.44
CA LEU A 537 0.89 -24.57 16.17
C LEU A 537 2.10 -24.56 17.11
N LEU A 538 3.25 -24.02 16.70
CA LEU A 538 4.40 -23.82 17.60
C LEU A 538 4.01 -23.00 18.84
N GLY A 539 3.29 -21.89 18.66
CA GLY A 539 2.78 -21.09 19.77
C GLY A 539 1.77 -21.85 20.65
N GLN A 540 0.84 -22.59 20.03
CA GLN A 540 -0.14 -23.41 20.74
C GLN A 540 0.50 -24.57 21.53
N ILE A 541 1.56 -25.20 21.02
CA ILE A 541 2.29 -26.26 21.73
C ILE A 541 2.88 -25.69 23.02
N VAL A 542 3.55 -24.52 22.93
CA VAL A 542 4.11 -23.81 24.09
C VAL A 542 3.01 -23.46 25.10
N SER A 543 1.89 -22.85 24.67
CA SER A 543 0.76 -22.53 25.56
C SER A 543 0.12 -23.77 26.21
N CYS A 544 -0.08 -24.86 25.47
CA CYS A 544 -0.62 -26.11 26.02
C CYS A 544 0.32 -26.67 27.10
N TRP A 545 1.62 -26.76 26.84
CA TRP A 545 2.59 -27.24 27.83
C TRP A 545 2.70 -26.30 29.04
N ALA A 546 2.68 -24.98 28.84
CA ALA A 546 2.73 -23.99 29.92
C ALA A 546 1.49 -24.02 30.84
N THR A 547 0.35 -24.50 30.32
CA THR A 547 -0.90 -24.68 31.07
C THR A 547 -1.12 -26.13 31.55
N GLY A 548 -0.12 -27.01 31.43
CA GLY A 548 -0.17 -28.41 31.90
C GLY A 548 -0.91 -29.39 30.98
N GLN A 549 -1.29 -28.95 29.77
CA GLN A 549 -1.98 -29.75 28.75
C GLN A 549 -0.97 -30.51 27.85
N GLU A 550 -0.07 -31.29 28.46
CA GLU A 550 1.06 -31.93 27.75
C GLU A 550 0.63 -32.73 26.51
N ALA A 551 -0.38 -33.60 26.65
CA ALA A 551 -0.89 -34.43 25.57
C ALA A 551 -1.51 -33.63 24.40
N ASP A 552 -2.12 -32.48 24.69
CA ASP A 552 -2.70 -31.60 23.67
C ASP A 552 -1.62 -30.80 22.91
N GLY A 553 -0.51 -30.47 23.58
CA GLY A 553 0.68 -29.94 22.93
C GLY A 553 1.37 -31.01 22.06
N ASP A 554 1.63 -32.20 22.62
CA ASP A 554 2.24 -33.32 21.89
C ASP A 554 1.45 -33.68 20.61
N LYS A 555 0.12 -33.70 20.68
CA LYS A 555 -0.77 -33.91 19.52
C LYS A 555 -0.59 -32.86 18.42
N ARG A 556 -0.31 -31.61 18.77
CA ARG A 556 -0.05 -30.51 17.83
C ARG A 556 1.34 -30.62 17.19
N VAL A 557 2.32 -31.21 17.87
CA VAL A 557 3.60 -31.59 17.25
C VAL A 557 3.35 -32.60 16.12
N GLY A 558 2.59 -33.67 16.41
CA GLY A 558 2.25 -34.69 15.41
C GLY A 558 1.42 -34.16 14.24
N TYR A 559 0.56 -33.14 14.45
CA TYR A 559 -0.08 -32.42 13.35
C TYR A 559 0.94 -31.69 12.46
N LEU A 560 1.90 -30.97 13.05
CA LEU A 560 2.89 -30.19 12.29
C LEU A 560 3.79 -31.11 11.44
N ILE A 561 4.34 -32.16 12.05
CA ILE A 561 5.15 -33.17 11.32
C ILE A 561 4.28 -33.95 10.32
N GLY A 562 3.01 -34.21 10.62
CA GLY A 562 2.05 -34.80 9.67
C GLY A 562 1.82 -33.94 8.42
N ILE A 563 1.77 -32.61 8.57
CA ILE A 563 1.69 -31.67 7.43
C ILE A 563 2.97 -31.73 6.58
N TRP A 564 4.16 -31.80 7.20
CA TRP A 564 5.42 -31.98 6.47
C TRP A 564 5.50 -33.32 5.74
N ALA A 565 5.15 -34.43 6.41
CA ALA A 565 5.25 -35.77 5.83
C ALA A 565 4.34 -35.90 4.59
N ARG A 566 3.10 -35.39 4.72
CA ARG A 566 2.16 -35.23 3.60
C ARG A 566 2.75 -34.38 2.47
N LEU A 567 3.23 -33.16 2.75
CA LEU A 567 3.72 -32.21 1.74
C LEU A 567 4.99 -32.68 1.01
N SER A 568 5.90 -33.34 1.71
CA SER A 568 7.15 -33.91 1.16
C SER A 568 6.94 -35.27 0.49
N GLY A 569 5.92 -36.03 0.91
CA GLY A 569 5.72 -37.42 0.48
C GLY A 569 6.61 -38.42 1.22
N ASN A 570 7.06 -38.10 2.43
CA ASN A 570 7.96 -38.93 3.23
C ASN A 570 7.42 -39.11 4.67
N ASP A 571 6.86 -40.28 4.97
CA ASP A 571 6.46 -40.68 6.32
C ASP A 571 7.55 -41.52 7.05
N GLU A 572 8.63 -41.92 6.37
CA GLU A 572 9.60 -42.92 6.89
C GLU A 572 10.33 -42.46 8.17
N ASN A 573 10.44 -41.15 8.40
CA ASN A 573 11.12 -40.57 9.56
C ASN A 573 10.15 -39.82 10.51
N LYS A 574 8.83 -39.96 10.35
CA LYS A 574 7.81 -39.16 11.04
C LYS A 574 7.97 -39.14 12.57
N ASP A 575 8.06 -40.32 13.19
CA ASP A 575 8.14 -40.47 14.65
C ASP A 575 9.48 -39.95 15.21
N VAL A 576 10.55 -40.05 14.41
CA VAL A 576 11.88 -39.51 14.75
C VAL A 576 11.84 -37.98 14.75
N LEU A 577 11.23 -37.38 13.72
CA LEU A 577 11.10 -35.93 13.60
C LEU A 577 10.15 -35.34 14.64
N GLU A 578 9.06 -36.05 15.00
CA GLU A 578 8.19 -35.67 16.12
C GLU A 578 8.96 -35.69 17.45
N THR A 579 9.79 -36.72 17.68
CA THR A 579 10.63 -36.83 18.87
C THR A 579 11.70 -35.73 18.92
N GLN A 580 12.35 -35.43 17.79
CA GLN A 580 13.34 -34.35 17.68
C GLN A 580 12.70 -32.98 17.94
N LEU A 581 11.53 -32.69 17.34
CA LEU A 581 10.82 -31.43 17.56
C LEU A 581 10.36 -31.27 19.02
N LYS A 582 9.88 -32.35 19.67
CA LYS A 582 9.56 -32.33 21.10
C LYS A 582 10.79 -32.02 21.96
N THR A 583 11.92 -32.64 21.66
CA THR A 583 13.18 -32.39 22.39
C THR A 583 13.65 -30.95 22.20
N ALA A 584 13.71 -30.46 20.95
CA ALA A 584 14.14 -29.10 20.64
C ALA A 584 13.24 -28.04 21.31
N LEU A 585 11.91 -28.23 21.30
CA LEU A 585 10.97 -27.35 22.02
C LEU A 585 11.21 -27.35 23.55
N ARG A 586 11.44 -28.52 24.15
CA ARG A 586 11.71 -28.63 25.60
C ARG A 586 13.05 -27.99 25.98
N THR A 587 14.09 -28.16 25.18
CA THR A 587 15.38 -27.47 25.36
C THR A 587 15.25 -25.96 25.15
N PHE A 588 14.48 -25.52 24.14
CA PHE A 588 14.21 -24.10 23.93
C PHE A 588 13.52 -23.46 25.15
N ILE A 589 12.48 -24.09 25.69
CA ILE A 589 11.74 -23.63 26.89
C ILE A 589 12.66 -23.50 28.12
N GLN A 590 13.73 -24.27 28.21
CA GLN A 590 14.73 -24.19 29.29
C GLN A 590 15.76 -23.06 29.09
N SER A 591 15.81 -22.41 27.93
CA SER A 591 16.64 -21.21 27.70
C SER A 591 16.03 -19.96 28.32
N GLU A 592 16.83 -18.91 28.53
CA GLU A 592 16.36 -17.62 29.07
C GLU A 592 15.22 -17.02 28.23
N ASN A 593 15.38 -16.99 26.90
CA ASN A 593 14.37 -16.49 25.96
C ASN A 593 13.10 -17.37 25.93
N GLY A 594 13.27 -18.69 25.88
CA GLY A 594 12.15 -19.62 25.82
C GLY A 594 11.38 -19.70 27.13
N SER A 595 12.05 -19.58 28.28
CA SER A 595 11.42 -19.49 29.60
C SER A 595 10.57 -18.23 29.72
N ALA A 596 11.05 -17.08 29.21
CA ALA A 596 10.26 -15.84 29.19
C ALA A 596 8.99 -15.97 28.34
N LEU A 597 9.07 -16.60 27.16
CA LEU A 597 7.89 -16.89 26.32
C LEU A 597 6.96 -17.95 26.94
N PHE A 598 7.51 -18.95 27.62
CA PHE A 598 6.74 -19.98 28.31
C PHE A 598 5.92 -19.40 29.46
N GLU A 599 6.52 -18.57 30.32
CA GLU A 599 5.79 -17.85 31.37
C GLU A 599 4.75 -16.88 30.79
N LYS A 600 5.10 -16.09 29.76
CA LYS A 600 4.15 -15.22 29.03
C LYS A 600 2.93 -16.01 28.56
N SER A 601 3.15 -17.19 27.97
CA SER A 601 2.09 -18.04 27.39
C SER A 601 1.07 -18.62 28.37
N LYS A 602 1.27 -18.44 29.70
CA LYS A 602 0.32 -18.82 30.75
C LYS A 602 -0.77 -17.78 30.99
N SER A 603 -0.47 -16.50 30.73
CA SER A 603 -1.36 -15.36 31.03
C SER A 603 -1.69 -14.51 29.80
N GLU A 604 -0.87 -14.58 28.75
CA GLU A 604 -1.00 -13.82 27.51
C GLU A 604 -0.96 -14.76 26.30
N ALA A 605 -1.63 -14.38 25.22
CA ALA A 605 -1.55 -15.11 23.96
C ALA A 605 -0.34 -14.64 23.14
N LEU A 606 0.44 -15.60 22.61
CA LEU A 606 1.61 -15.31 21.78
C LEU A 606 1.24 -14.60 20.46
N ASP A 607 2.15 -13.77 19.94
CA ASP A 607 2.01 -12.95 18.74
C ASP A 607 2.92 -13.40 17.57
N LEU A 608 2.93 -12.65 16.45
CA LEU A 608 3.72 -13.01 15.26
C LEU A 608 5.23 -13.02 15.52
N ALA A 609 5.73 -12.14 16.39
CA ALA A 609 7.15 -12.07 16.72
C ALA A 609 7.54 -13.21 17.66
N ASP A 610 6.70 -13.53 18.66
CA ASP A 610 6.92 -14.65 19.57
C ASP A 610 7.05 -15.99 18.80
N VAL A 611 6.08 -16.32 17.92
CA VAL A 611 6.09 -17.60 17.19
C VAL A 611 7.21 -17.70 16.16
N SER A 612 7.66 -16.56 15.63
CA SER A 612 8.76 -16.51 14.67
C SER A 612 10.12 -16.60 15.36
N ALA A 613 10.24 -16.09 16.59
CA ALA A 613 11.39 -16.32 17.47
C ALA A 613 11.49 -17.80 17.90
N ILE A 614 10.36 -18.44 18.26
CA ILE A 614 10.30 -19.89 18.51
C ILE A 614 10.76 -20.66 17.27
N HIS A 615 10.20 -20.36 16.09
CA HIS A 615 10.56 -21.03 14.84
C HIS A 615 12.07 -20.92 14.53
N ARG A 616 12.63 -19.71 14.58
CA ARG A 616 14.06 -19.47 14.34
C ARG A 616 14.93 -20.27 15.32
N ALA A 617 14.69 -20.15 16.62
CA ALA A 617 15.50 -20.78 17.65
C ALA A 617 15.50 -22.31 17.54
N LEU A 618 14.39 -22.92 17.11
CA LEU A 618 14.33 -24.36 16.81
C LEU A 618 15.21 -24.73 15.61
N THR A 619 15.15 -23.97 14.51
CA THR A 619 15.98 -24.21 13.31
C THR A 619 17.47 -23.91 13.52
N GLU A 620 17.82 -23.01 14.45
CA GLU A 620 19.20 -22.72 14.85
C GLU A 620 19.77 -23.81 15.78
N ALA A 621 18.95 -24.34 16.70
CA ALA A 621 19.37 -25.37 17.65
C ALA A 621 19.36 -26.80 17.07
N CYS A 622 18.52 -27.07 16.06
CA CYS A 622 18.39 -28.36 15.38
C CYS A 622 18.12 -28.12 13.88
N PRO A 623 19.18 -27.96 13.06
CA PRO A 623 19.05 -27.67 11.62
C PRO A 623 18.23 -28.70 10.84
N GLU A 624 18.13 -29.94 11.33
CA GLU A 624 17.31 -31.02 10.77
C GLU A 624 15.81 -30.63 10.72
N LEU A 625 15.35 -29.76 11.63
CA LEU A 625 13.98 -29.26 11.69
C LEU A 625 13.68 -28.18 10.64
N LYS A 626 14.69 -27.68 9.89
CA LYS A 626 14.53 -26.62 8.88
C LYS A 626 13.50 -26.97 7.80
N ASN A 627 13.52 -28.20 7.27
CA ASN A 627 12.51 -28.66 6.30
C ASN A 627 11.17 -29.06 6.95
N PRO A 628 11.15 -29.84 8.06
CA PRO A 628 9.93 -30.14 8.83
C PRO A 628 9.10 -28.93 9.28
N LEU A 629 9.74 -27.81 9.63
CA LEU A 629 9.05 -26.59 10.05
C LEU A 629 8.85 -25.62 8.88
N GLY A 630 9.89 -25.43 8.07
CA GLY A 630 9.89 -24.47 6.96
C GLY A 630 8.96 -24.84 5.81
N MET A 631 8.86 -26.13 5.45
CA MET A 631 8.00 -26.55 4.33
C MET A 631 6.51 -26.33 4.65
N PRO A 632 5.94 -26.79 5.77
CA PRO A 632 4.56 -26.46 6.14
C PRO A 632 4.29 -24.95 6.15
N ALA A 633 5.15 -24.16 6.80
CA ALA A 633 4.96 -22.72 6.95
C ALA A 633 5.04 -21.95 5.62
N LEU A 634 5.84 -22.42 4.67
CA LEU A 634 5.92 -21.87 3.31
C LEU A 634 4.70 -22.29 2.48
N PHE A 635 4.41 -23.59 2.45
CA PHE A 635 3.43 -24.15 1.52
C PHE A 635 1.98 -23.83 1.87
N GLU A 636 1.64 -23.67 3.14
CA GLU A 636 0.29 -23.20 3.52
C GLU A 636 0.04 -21.75 3.08
N LEU A 637 1.04 -20.87 3.21
CA LEU A 637 0.90 -19.47 2.81
C LEU A 637 0.90 -19.33 1.28
N VAL A 638 1.73 -20.12 0.58
CA VAL A 638 1.67 -20.29 -0.89
C VAL A 638 0.32 -20.84 -1.33
N ASN A 639 -0.21 -21.84 -0.63
CA ASN A 639 -1.54 -22.40 -0.85
C ASN A 639 -2.59 -21.31 -0.73
N GLY A 640 -2.59 -20.54 0.37
CA GLY A 640 -3.50 -19.43 0.58
C GLY A 640 -3.45 -18.42 -0.57
N ALA A 641 -2.26 -17.94 -0.92
CA ALA A 641 -2.09 -16.95 -1.98
C ALA A 641 -2.50 -17.46 -3.36
N ALA A 642 -1.95 -18.59 -3.81
CA ALA A 642 -2.18 -19.10 -5.16
C ALA A 642 -3.59 -19.69 -5.34
N SER A 643 -4.13 -20.36 -4.32
CA SER A 643 -5.46 -20.97 -4.42
C SER A 643 -6.57 -19.95 -4.23
N GLN A 644 -6.38 -18.94 -3.38
CA GLN A 644 -7.27 -17.77 -3.36
C GLN A 644 -7.15 -16.99 -4.68
N ALA A 645 -5.96 -16.83 -5.28
CA ALA A 645 -5.84 -16.20 -6.61
C ALA A 645 -6.60 -16.94 -7.72
N LEU A 646 -6.59 -18.28 -7.74
CA LEU A 646 -7.44 -19.10 -8.63
C LEU A 646 -8.93 -18.86 -8.35
N ALA A 647 -9.36 -18.97 -7.08
CA ALA A 647 -10.75 -18.74 -6.68
C ALA A 647 -11.23 -17.32 -7.01
N ASN A 648 -10.36 -16.33 -6.87
CA ASN A 648 -10.59 -14.93 -7.20
C ASN A 648 -10.73 -14.72 -8.71
N ALA A 649 -9.88 -15.34 -9.53
CA ALA A 649 -9.96 -15.24 -10.99
C ALA A 649 -11.23 -15.91 -11.56
N LEU A 650 -11.72 -16.97 -10.92
CA LEU A 650 -13.05 -17.52 -11.16
C LEU A 650 -14.15 -16.54 -10.71
N GLN A 651 -14.09 -16.01 -9.49
CA GLN A 651 -15.09 -15.07 -8.96
C GLN A 651 -15.20 -13.77 -9.76
N ARG A 652 -14.08 -13.24 -10.28
CA ARG A 652 -14.04 -12.08 -11.20
C ARG A 652 -14.84 -12.28 -12.50
N THR A 653 -15.26 -13.50 -12.85
CA THR A 653 -16.18 -13.71 -13.98
C THR A 653 -17.63 -13.27 -13.70
N TYR A 654 -18.02 -13.15 -12.42
CA TYR A 654 -19.36 -12.75 -11.99
C TYR A 654 -19.38 -11.65 -10.90
N LEU A 655 -18.22 -11.14 -10.49
CA LEU A 655 -18.08 -10.04 -9.52
C LEU A 655 -17.09 -8.96 -10.01
N PRO A 656 -17.35 -7.68 -9.74
CA PRO A 656 -16.39 -6.61 -10.00
C PRO A 656 -15.20 -6.72 -9.03
N GLU A 657 -14.01 -6.36 -9.48
CA GLU A 657 -12.75 -6.59 -8.76
C GLU A 657 -12.74 -6.04 -7.32
N GLY A 658 -13.32 -4.86 -7.08
CA GLY A 658 -13.41 -4.29 -5.74
C GLY A 658 -14.15 -5.15 -4.71
N GLN A 659 -14.99 -6.09 -5.15
CA GLN A 659 -15.79 -7.01 -4.32
C GLN A 659 -15.17 -8.40 -4.16
N VAL A 660 -14.05 -8.69 -4.82
CA VAL A 660 -13.30 -9.96 -4.66
C VAL A 660 -12.14 -9.71 -3.68
N PRO A 661 -11.97 -10.52 -2.61
CA PRO A 661 -10.88 -10.32 -1.66
C PRO A 661 -9.54 -10.58 -2.37
N ASP A 662 -8.51 -9.80 -2.09
CA ASP A 662 -7.15 -10.08 -2.62
C ASP A 662 -6.40 -11.10 -1.75
N ALA A 663 -5.27 -11.56 -2.27
CA ALA A 663 -4.33 -12.44 -1.58
C ALA A 663 -2.91 -12.03 -1.97
N THR A 664 -2.12 -11.62 -0.98
CA THR A 664 -0.78 -11.09 -1.14
C THR A 664 0.18 -11.86 -0.24
N LEU A 665 1.32 -12.31 -0.78
CA LEU A 665 2.43 -12.80 0.04
C LEU A 665 3.32 -11.64 0.44
N LEU A 666 3.47 -11.41 1.74
CA LEU A 666 4.40 -10.44 2.30
C LEU A 666 5.68 -11.18 2.68
N VAL A 667 6.80 -10.86 2.02
CA VAL A 667 8.10 -11.53 2.22
C VAL A 667 9.08 -10.57 2.87
N SER A 668 9.72 -10.97 3.97
CA SER A 668 10.75 -10.21 4.67
C SER A 668 11.85 -11.17 5.15
N HIS A 669 12.98 -10.61 5.64
CA HIS A 669 14.12 -11.39 6.14
C HIS A 669 13.74 -12.42 7.24
N ASP A 670 12.71 -12.12 8.04
CA ASP A 670 12.32 -12.90 9.23
C ASP A 670 10.96 -13.61 9.10
N ASN A 671 10.11 -13.09 8.23
CA ASN A 671 8.71 -13.50 8.13
C ASN A 671 8.28 -13.58 6.68
N MET A 672 7.57 -14.64 6.35
CA MET A 672 6.60 -14.62 5.26
C MET A 672 5.20 -14.67 5.87
N LEU A 673 4.28 -13.86 5.35
CA LEU A 673 2.88 -13.79 5.79
C LEU A 673 1.94 -13.82 4.59
N LEU A 674 0.74 -14.36 4.77
CA LEU A 674 -0.39 -14.13 3.86
C LEU A 674 -1.16 -12.90 4.33
N ALA A 675 -1.56 -12.05 3.40
CA ALA A 675 -2.46 -10.93 3.67
C ALA A 675 -3.63 -10.89 2.67
N SER A 676 -4.83 -10.66 3.18
CA SER A 676 -6.07 -10.59 2.40
C SER A 676 -6.97 -9.45 2.86
N ARG A 677 -7.40 -8.61 1.92
CA ARG A 677 -8.25 -7.43 2.17
C ARG A 677 -9.58 -7.80 2.82
N LEU A 678 -9.91 -7.07 3.89
CA LEU A 678 -11.22 -7.06 4.51
C LEU A 678 -12.20 -6.31 3.60
N LEU A 679 -13.35 -6.92 3.33
CA LEU A 679 -14.41 -6.34 2.52
C LEU A 679 -15.45 -5.70 3.48
N PRO A 680 -15.56 -4.36 3.56
CA PRO A 680 -16.27 -3.69 4.67
C PRO A 680 -17.79 -3.93 4.68
N ASP A 681 -18.39 -4.17 3.51
CA ASP A 681 -19.83 -4.44 3.36
C ASP A 681 -20.16 -5.96 3.31
N ALA A 682 -19.19 -6.83 3.60
CA ALA A 682 -19.37 -8.27 3.50
C ALA A 682 -19.91 -8.90 4.79
N VAL A 683 -20.80 -9.89 4.64
CA VAL A 683 -21.44 -10.59 5.76
C VAL A 683 -20.88 -12.01 5.89
N PRO A 684 -20.49 -12.50 7.08
CA PRO A 684 -20.11 -13.89 7.27
C PRO A 684 -21.23 -14.85 6.86
N MET A 685 -20.90 -15.89 6.08
CA MET A 685 -21.92 -16.78 5.53
C MET A 685 -22.57 -17.64 6.61
N ASP A 686 -21.84 -18.04 7.66
CA ASP A 686 -22.41 -18.78 8.78
C ASP A 686 -23.38 -17.97 9.64
N ASP A 687 -23.09 -16.69 9.90
CA ASP A 687 -24.05 -15.74 10.49
C ASP A 687 -25.30 -15.60 9.61
N PHE A 688 -25.15 -15.44 8.28
CA PHE A 688 -26.29 -15.35 7.36
C PHE A 688 -27.16 -16.62 7.39
N LEU A 689 -26.53 -17.80 7.45
CA LEU A 689 -27.22 -19.09 7.47
C LEU A 689 -27.92 -19.36 8.81
N ILE A 690 -27.28 -19.04 9.94
CA ILE A 690 -27.81 -19.38 11.27
C ILE A 690 -28.75 -18.31 11.85
N ARG A 691 -28.65 -17.03 11.46
CA ARG A 691 -29.45 -15.93 12.06
C ARG A 691 -30.96 -16.19 12.17
N SER A 692 -31.56 -16.92 11.23
CA SER A 692 -33.00 -17.25 11.26
C SER A 692 -33.37 -18.31 12.30
N PHE A 693 -32.40 -19.10 12.78
CA PHE A 693 -32.56 -20.13 13.80
C PHE A 693 -32.27 -19.60 15.22
N LEU A 694 -31.60 -18.45 15.35
CA LEU A 694 -31.28 -17.86 16.66
C LEU A 694 -32.55 -17.31 17.36
N PRO A 695 -32.76 -17.61 18.65
CA PRO A 695 -33.79 -16.94 19.45
C PRO A 695 -33.53 -15.42 19.55
N GLN A 696 -34.59 -14.64 19.77
CA GLN A 696 -34.49 -13.18 19.88
C GLN A 696 -33.48 -12.77 20.98
N GLY A 697 -32.48 -11.96 20.61
CA GLY A 697 -31.43 -11.49 21.51
C GLY A 697 -30.26 -12.44 21.73
N VAL A 698 -30.19 -13.56 20.99
CA VAL A 698 -29.06 -14.50 20.99
C VAL A 698 -28.21 -14.27 19.73
N SER A 699 -26.88 -14.22 19.88
CA SER A 699 -25.94 -14.20 18.75
C SER A 699 -25.42 -15.60 18.39
N LEU A 700 -24.82 -15.76 17.22
CA LEU A 700 -24.11 -17.01 16.86
C LEU A 700 -22.92 -17.27 17.81
N GLN A 701 -22.30 -16.21 18.34
CA GLN A 701 -21.25 -16.32 19.35
C GLN A 701 -21.78 -16.92 20.67
N ASP A 702 -22.97 -16.54 21.12
CA ASP A 702 -23.61 -17.11 22.31
C ASP A 702 -23.95 -18.60 22.12
N ALA A 703 -24.46 -18.98 20.95
CA ALA A 703 -24.75 -20.36 20.61
C ALA A 703 -23.47 -21.22 20.58
N LYS A 704 -22.42 -20.76 19.89
CA LYS A 704 -21.10 -21.41 19.85
C LYS A 704 -20.47 -21.51 21.26
N LEU A 705 -20.63 -20.49 22.10
CA LEU A 705 -20.14 -20.47 23.49
C LEU A 705 -20.91 -21.44 24.39
N ALA A 706 -22.24 -21.55 24.24
CA ALA A 706 -23.06 -22.52 24.96
C ALA A 706 -22.68 -23.96 24.59
N ALA A 707 -22.56 -24.26 23.29
CA ALA A 707 -22.08 -25.54 22.79
C ALA A 707 -20.68 -25.90 23.33
N ALA A 708 -19.75 -24.94 23.32
CA ALA A 708 -18.40 -25.13 23.87
C ALA A 708 -18.42 -25.43 25.39
N ARG A 709 -19.26 -24.73 26.16
CA ARG A 709 -19.42 -24.98 27.62
C ARG A 709 -19.97 -26.38 27.90
N ILE A 710 -20.98 -26.82 27.15
CA ILE A 710 -21.53 -28.18 27.29
C ILE A 710 -20.47 -29.23 26.96
N LYS A 711 -19.72 -29.04 25.87
CA LYS A 711 -18.64 -29.95 25.47
C LYS A 711 -17.50 -30.00 26.50
N ALA A 712 -17.18 -28.89 27.15
CA ALA A 712 -16.11 -28.81 28.15
C ALA A 712 -16.47 -29.48 29.49
N ASN A 713 -17.76 -29.55 29.83
CA ASN A 713 -18.24 -30.22 31.05
C ASN A 713 -19.62 -30.88 30.81
N PRO A 714 -19.67 -32.05 30.15
CA PRO A 714 -20.93 -32.69 29.77
C PRO A 714 -21.76 -33.19 30.96
N GLU A 715 -21.11 -33.52 32.09
CA GLU A 715 -21.72 -34.11 33.29
C GLU A 715 -22.13 -33.06 34.36
N GLY A 716 -21.61 -31.84 34.31
CA GLY A 716 -21.79 -30.85 35.38
C GLY A 716 -23.20 -30.27 35.53
N ASP A 717 -23.45 -29.53 36.62
CA ASP A 717 -24.76 -28.90 36.92
C ASP A 717 -24.68 -27.43 37.39
N SER A 718 -23.71 -26.66 36.87
CA SER A 718 -23.66 -25.21 37.15
C SER A 718 -24.86 -24.49 36.52
N ALA A 719 -25.22 -23.32 37.06
CA ALA A 719 -26.35 -22.54 36.54
C ALA A 719 -26.11 -22.07 35.09
N GLU A 720 -24.87 -21.75 34.76
CA GLU A 720 -24.41 -21.33 33.43
C GLU A 720 -24.46 -22.50 32.44
N LEU A 721 -24.17 -23.72 32.91
CA LEU A 721 -24.21 -24.95 32.12
C LEU A 721 -25.65 -25.42 31.88
N ARG A 722 -26.55 -25.31 32.86
CA ARG A 722 -27.99 -25.46 32.63
C ARG A 722 -28.52 -24.43 31.63
N SER A 723 -28.17 -23.15 31.81
CA SER A 723 -28.53 -22.08 30.87
C SER A 723 -28.02 -22.36 29.44
N ALA A 724 -26.81 -22.94 29.31
CA ALA A 724 -26.25 -23.35 28.02
C ALA A 724 -27.04 -24.52 27.41
N ARG A 725 -27.36 -25.57 28.19
CA ARG A 725 -28.20 -26.70 27.73
C ARG A 725 -29.59 -26.22 27.31
N GLU A 726 -30.20 -25.32 28.07
CA GLU A 726 -31.49 -24.68 27.75
C GLU A 726 -31.43 -23.79 26.50
N LEU A 727 -30.28 -23.21 26.15
CA LEU A 727 -30.11 -22.48 24.90
C LEU A 727 -30.00 -23.44 23.71
N ILE A 728 -29.15 -24.46 23.79
CA ILE A 728 -29.00 -25.46 22.71
C ILE A 728 -30.31 -26.24 22.50
N ALA A 729 -31.01 -26.61 23.57
CA ALA A 729 -32.32 -27.28 23.48
C ALA A 729 -33.39 -26.41 22.80
N ARG A 730 -33.34 -25.08 22.96
CA ARG A 730 -34.22 -24.14 22.24
C ARG A 730 -33.82 -23.95 20.77
N LEU A 731 -32.52 -23.92 20.46
CA LEU A 731 -32.02 -23.86 19.09
C LEU A 731 -32.40 -25.11 18.28
N CYS A 732 -32.36 -26.28 18.92
CA CYS A 732 -32.74 -27.57 18.34
C CYS A 732 -34.22 -27.95 18.57
N ASP A 733 -35.07 -27.05 19.07
CA ASP A 733 -36.51 -27.33 19.20
C ASP A 733 -37.14 -27.44 17.80
N PRO A 734 -37.96 -28.46 17.50
CA PRO A 734 -38.54 -28.65 16.17
C PRO A 734 -39.31 -27.43 15.63
N ARG A 735 -39.92 -26.61 16.49
CA ARG A 735 -40.61 -25.37 16.07
C ARG A 735 -39.63 -24.26 15.73
N GLN A 736 -38.51 -24.16 16.46
CA GLN A 736 -37.45 -23.20 16.17
C GLN A 736 -36.70 -23.59 14.88
N LEU A 737 -36.46 -24.88 14.67
CA LEU A 737 -35.87 -25.41 13.44
C LEU A 737 -36.76 -25.12 12.22
N GLU A 738 -38.08 -25.34 12.28
CA GLU A 738 -38.99 -25.04 11.17
C GLU A 738 -39.24 -23.52 10.99
N ALA A 739 -39.23 -22.73 12.06
CA ALA A 739 -39.23 -21.26 11.96
C ALA A 739 -37.95 -20.75 11.26
N GLY A 740 -36.79 -21.32 11.60
CA GLY A 740 -35.52 -21.05 10.95
C GLY A 740 -35.49 -21.51 9.49
N ARG A 741 -36.07 -22.67 9.18
CA ARG A 741 -36.26 -23.17 7.80
C ARG A 741 -37.02 -22.15 6.96
N ALA A 742 -38.17 -21.68 7.45
CA ALA A 742 -38.99 -20.68 6.76
C ALA A 742 -38.26 -19.34 6.62
N GLY A 743 -37.62 -18.85 7.68
CA GLY A 743 -36.87 -17.59 7.69
C GLY A 743 -35.67 -17.59 6.75
N LEU A 744 -34.89 -18.67 6.71
CA LEU A 744 -33.77 -18.80 5.77
C LEU A 744 -34.26 -18.93 4.33
N THR A 745 -35.31 -19.72 4.07
CA THR A 745 -35.93 -19.84 2.74
C THR A 745 -36.38 -18.46 2.22
N GLN A 746 -37.05 -17.67 3.07
CA GLN A 746 -37.45 -16.30 2.74
C GLN A 746 -36.23 -15.38 2.50
N ALA A 747 -35.18 -15.50 3.33
CA ALA A 747 -33.96 -14.71 3.17
C ALA A 747 -33.23 -15.04 1.86
N LEU A 748 -33.13 -16.31 1.46
CA LEU A 748 -32.54 -16.74 0.19
C LEU A 748 -33.36 -16.22 -1.01
N ALA A 749 -34.69 -16.33 -0.96
CA ALA A 749 -35.56 -15.82 -2.02
C ALA A 749 -35.44 -14.30 -2.18
N ALA A 750 -35.39 -13.55 -1.07
CA ALA A 750 -35.36 -12.08 -1.08
C ALA A 750 -33.97 -11.45 -1.25
N GLN A 751 -32.90 -12.16 -0.88
CA GLN A 751 -31.53 -11.61 -0.85
C GLN A 751 -30.57 -12.34 -1.79
N GLY A 752 -30.84 -13.58 -2.20
CA GLY A 752 -29.96 -14.41 -3.02
C GLY A 752 -28.78 -15.04 -2.27
N MET A 753 -28.06 -15.92 -2.96
CA MET A 753 -26.74 -16.44 -2.55
C MET A 753 -25.95 -16.95 -3.78
N ASP A 754 -25.95 -16.17 -4.84
CA ASP A 754 -25.55 -16.68 -6.16
C ASP A 754 -24.02 -16.86 -6.24
N GLY A 755 -23.54 -17.93 -6.86
CA GLY A 755 -22.12 -18.33 -6.86
C GLY A 755 -21.73 -19.24 -5.69
N PHE A 756 -22.68 -19.72 -4.88
CA PHE A 756 -22.40 -20.60 -3.73
C PHE A 756 -21.80 -21.95 -4.16
N PHE A 757 -22.41 -22.65 -5.11
CA PHE A 757 -21.92 -23.93 -5.60
C PHE A 757 -20.62 -23.76 -6.39
N ALA A 758 -20.49 -22.67 -7.15
CA ALA A 758 -19.24 -22.32 -7.81
C ALA A 758 -18.09 -22.16 -6.80
N SER A 759 -18.35 -21.49 -5.68
CA SER A 759 -17.37 -21.22 -4.62
C SER A 759 -16.98 -22.48 -3.85
N VAL A 760 -17.94 -23.36 -3.50
CA VAL A 760 -17.65 -24.66 -2.85
C VAL A 760 -16.89 -25.59 -3.80
N LEU A 761 -17.30 -25.68 -5.07
CA LEU A 761 -16.62 -26.50 -6.08
C LEU A 761 -15.19 -26.04 -6.33
N ALA A 762 -14.92 -24.73 -6.38
CA ALA A 762 -13.57 -24.18 -6.54
C ALA A 762 -12.62 -24.56 -5.39
N ARG A 763 -13.14 -24.71 -4.17
CA ARG A 763 -12.34 -25.19 -3.02
C ARG A 763 -12.19 -26.71 -3.02
N LEU A 764 -13.15 -27.44 -3.57
CA LEU A 764 -13.04 -28.90 -3.75
C LEU A 764 -12.06 -29.27 -4.89
N THR A 765 -11.98 -28.50 -5.98
CA THR A 765 -11.06 -28.76 -7.12
C THR A 765 -9.59 -28.63 -6.75
N ILE A 766 -9.23 -27.66 -5.90
CA ILE A 766 -7.88 -27.54 -5.31
C ILE A 766 -7.59 -28.61 -4.23
N GLY A 767 -8.58 -29.44 -3.87
CA GLY A 767 -8.42 -30.58 -2.99
C GLY A 767 -8.61 -30.31 -1.49
N GLU A 768 -9.28 -29.23 -1.10
CA GLU A 768 -9.55 -28.96 0.32
C GLU A 768 -10.33 -30.10 0.99
N ASN A 769 -10.02 -30.33 2.26
CA ASN A 769 -10.66 -31.36 3.07
C ASN A 769 -12.09 -30.94 3.47
N HIS A 770 -13.02 -31.89 3.52
CA HIS A 770 -14.41 -31.63 3.95
C HIS A 770 -14.50 -30.86 5.28
N LYS A 771 -13.61 -31.14 6.23
CA LYS A 771 -13.55 -30.49 7.56
C LYS A 771 -13.39 -28.96 7.50
N ASP A 772 -12.77 -28.48 6.43
CA ASP A 772 -12.35 -27.09 6.22
C ASP A 772 -13.21 -26.42 5.15
N LEU A 773 -13.82 -27.20 4.24
CA LEU A 773 -14.96 -26.84 3.36
C LEU A 773 -16.24 -26.51 4.15
N GLY A 774 -16.16 -25.55 5.07
CA GLY A 774 -17.29 -24.97 5.79
C GLY A 774 -17.66 -23.57 5.27
N PRO A 775 -18.93 -23.15 5.44
CA PRO A 775 -19.36 -21.77 5.24
C PRO A 775 -18.67 -20.75 6.16
N ASP A 776 -18.00 -21.17 7.24
CA ASP A 776 -17.22 -20.29 8.11
C ASP A 776 -15.95 -19.71 7.43
N ASN A 777 -15.55 -20.26 6.28
CA ASN A 777 -14.52 -19.70 5.39
C ASN A 777 -15.13 -19.03 4.13
N MET A 778 -16.34 -18.47 4.23
CA MET A 778 -17.04 -17.83 3.11
C MET A 778 -17.76 -16.54 3.55
N LEU A 779 -17.80 -15.56 2.64
CA LEU A 779 -18.52 -14.30 2.84
C LEU A 779 -19.61 -14.09 1.78
N LEU A 780 -20.54 -13.19 2.09
CA LEU A 780 -21.55 -12.69 1.17
C LEU A 780 -21.30 -11.21 0.85
N VAL A 781 -21.15 -10.89 -0.44
CA VAL A 781 -20.96 -9.52 -0.95
C VAL A 781 -22.17 -9.09 -1.77
N ARG A 782 -22.45 -7.78 -1.86
CA ARG A 782 -23.61 -7.25 -2.56
C ARG A 782 -23.31 -7.02 -4.05
N GLY A 783 -23.77 -7.91 -4.92
CA GLY A 783 -23.61 -7.80 -6.37
C GLY A 783 -24.33 -6.58 -6.96
N ALA A 784 -23.98 -6.23 -8.20
CA ALA A 784 -24.54 -5.06 -8.91
C ALA A 784 -26.05 -5.16 -9.20
N ASP A 785 -26.61 -6.35 -9.16
CA ASP A 785 -28.06 -6.64 -9.22
C ASP A 785 -28.77 -6.46 -7.87
N GLY A 786 -28.03 -6.08 -6.82
CA GLY A 786 -28.54 -5.96 -5.47
C GLY A 786 -28.83 -7.29 -4.78
N ARG A 787 -28.32 -8.43 -5.30
CA ARG A 787 -28.36 -9.74 -4.63
C ARG A 787 -27.03 -10.04 -3.95
N ASN A 788 -27.07 -10.89 -2.92
CA ASN A 788 -25.89 -11.41 -2.27
C ASN A 788 -25.22 -12.45 -3.16
N LYS A 789 -23.91 -12.36 -3.31
CA LYS A 789 -23.06 -13.31 -4.03
C LYS A 789 -22.08 -13.97 -3.06
N ALA A 790 -21.82 -15.26 -3.23
CA ALA A 790 -20.84 -15.97 -2.43
C ALA A 790 -19.40 -15.69 -2.90
N VAL A 791 -18.50 -15.43 -1.95
CA VAL A 791 -17.06 -15.41 -2.16
C VAL A 791 -16.35 -16.28 -1.13
N ASN A 792 -15.29 -16.97 -1.57
CA ASN A 792 -14.39 -17.68 -0.69
C ASN A 792 -13.41 -16.70 -0.02
N ILE A 793 -13.11 -16.96 1.26
CA ILE A 793 -11.95 -16.39 1.96
C ILE A 793 -11.16 -17.55 2.57
N ASP A 794 -9.90 -17.29 2.95
CA ASP A 794 -9.11 -18.23 3.76
C ASP A 794 -9.05 -19.64 3.16
N VAL A 795 -8.82 -19.67 1.83
CA VAL A 795 -8.72 -20.89 1.02
C VAL A 795 -7.45 -21.66 1.39
N THR A 796 -7.60 -22.83 2.01
CA THR A 796 -6.48 -23.61 2.59
C THR A 796 -5.67 -24.40 1.56
N GLY A 797 -6.16 -24.44 0.32
CA GLY A 797 -5.37 -24.66 -0.90
C GLY A 797 -5.09 -26.11 -1.27
N PHE A 798 -4.00 -26.30 -2.02
CA PHE A 798 -3.58 -27.60 -2.55
C PHE A 798 -3.34 -28.64 -1.45
N TRP A 799 -4.23 -29.62 -1.34
CA TRP A 799 -4.20 -30.64 -0.28
C TRP A 799 -3.98 -32.06 -0.80
N GLU A 800 -5.02 -32.78 -1.21
CA GLU A 800 -4.93 -34.08 -1.89
C GLU A 800 -5.91 -34.11 -3.08
N PRO A 801 -5.58 -34.73 -4.23
CA PRO A 801 -6.47 -34.75 -5.39
C PRO A 801 -7.75 -35.52 -5.09
N ARG A 802 -8.81 -34.82 -4.72
CA ARG A 802 -10.09 -35.42 -4.32
C ARG A 802 -10.91 -35.80 -5.55
N HIS A 803 -10.37 -36.72 -6.34
CA HIS A 803 -11.10 -37.44 -7.38
C HIS A 803 -12.30 -38.17 -6.75
N GLY A 804 -13.45 -38.17 -7.42
CA GLY A 804 -14.61 -38.95 -6.99
C GLY A 804 -14.34 -40.46 -7.07
N GLY A 805 -14.91 -41.23 -6.13
CA GLY A 805 -14.89 -42.70 -6.20
C GLY A 805 -13.87 -43.39 -5.29
N GLY A 806 -13.40 -42.72 -4.24
CA GLY A 806 -12.64 -43.40 -3.18
C GLY A 806 -13.47 -44.52 -2.54
N ALA A 807 -12.97 -45.77 -2.65
CA ALA A 807 -13.64 -46.93 -2.07
C ALA A 807 -13.76 -46.80 -0.54
N PRO A 808 -14.91 -47.14 0.07
CA PRO A 808 -15.09 -47.01 1.51
C PRO A 808 -14.13 -47.95 2.26
N THR A 809 -13.40 -47.40 3.23
CA THR A 809 -12.36 -48.12 3.98
C THR A 809 -12.91 -49.01 5.10
N GLY A 810 -14.22 -49.00 5.34
CA GLY A 810 -14.95 -49.95 6.18
C GLY A 810 -16.42 -50.10 5.75
N GLU A 811 -17.06 -51.19 6.18
CA GLU A 811 -18.40 -51.62 5.71
C GLU A 811 -19.55 -50.63 5.95
N ASN A 812 -19.34 -49.61 6.80
CA ASN A 812 -20.34 -48.57 7.13
C ASN A 812 -19.89 -47.15 6.70
N GLU A 813 -18.78 -47.00 5.99
CA GLU A 813 -18.31 -45.68 5.53
C GLU A 813 -18.97 -45.29 4.20
N GLN A 814 -19.34 -44.01 4.06
CA GLN A 814 -19.83 -43.48 2.79
C GLN A 814 -18.68 -43.29 1.80
N PRO A 815 -18.88 -43.52 0.49
CA PRO A 815 -17.88 -43.19 -0.52
C PRO A 815 -17.43 -41.73 -0.43
N GLN A 816 -16.13 -41.48 -0.56
CA GLN A 816 -15.64 -40.11 -0.64
C GLN A 816 -15.97 -39.53 -2.02
N LEU A 817 -16.90 -38.58 -2.03
CA LEU A 817 -17.26 -37.80 -3.21
C LEU A 817 -16.20 -36.72 -3.46
N GLY A 818 -16.05 -36.35 -4.73
CA GLY A 818 -14.94 -35.54 -5.21
C GLY A 818 -15.34 -34.59 -6.35
N TRP A 819 -14.44 -33.67 -6.72
CA TRP A 819 -14.75 -32.62 -7.69
C TRP A 819 -14.91 -33.15 -9.12
N SER A 820 -14.16 -34.19 -9.50
CA SER A 820 -14.14 -34.71 -10.88
C SER A 820 -15.52 -35.20 -11.33
N GLU A 821 -16.28 -35.80 -10.41
CA GLU A 821 -17.65 -36.24 -10.66
C GLU A 821 -18.60 -35.06 -10.90
N VAL A 822 -18.38 -33.91 -10.23
CA VAL A 822 -19.18 -32.68 -10.43
C VAL A 822 -18.82 -31.96 -11.74
N ILE A 823 -17.55 -32.01 -12.14
CA ILE A 823 -17.08 -31.46 -13.42
C ILE A 823 -17.61 -32.31 -14.59
N ALA A 824 -17.57 -33.64 -14.48
CA ALA A 824 -18.20 -34.54 -15.45
C ALA A 824 -19.73 -34.38 -15.48
N HIS A 825 -20.37 -34.30 -14.31
CA HIS A 825 -21.83 -34.29 -14.14
C HIS A 825 -22.34 -33.07 -13.34
N PRO A 826 -22.41 -31.85 -13.94
CA PRO A 826 -22.94 -30.67 -13.29
C PRO A 826 -24.41 -30.80 -12.81
N GLU A 827 -25.18 -31.72 -13.37
CA GLU A 827 -26.54 -32.07 -12.93
C GLU A 827 -26.57 -32.69 -11.51
N ARG A 828 -25.44 -33.20 -11.03
CA ARG A 828 -25.29 -33.80 -9.69
C ARG A 828 -24.67 -32.85 -8.65
N ALA A 829 -24.33 -31.62 -9.04
CA ALA A 829 -23.64 -30.64 -8.20
C ALA A 829 -24.36 -30.37 -6.86
N ALA A 830 -25.69 -30.22 -6.87
CA ALA A 830 -26.48 -29.94 -5.65
C ALA A 830 -26.42 -31.07 -4.62
N ASP A 831 -26.29 -32.32 -5.06
CA ASP A 831 -26.34 -33.50 -4.18
C ASP A 831 -24.93 -33.91 -3.72
N ILE A 832 -23.89 -33.66 -4.54
CA ILE A 832 -22.48 -33.90 -4.18
C ILE A 832 -21.93 -32.79 -3.28
N LEU A 833 -22.10 -31.51 -3.66
CA LEU A 833 -21.49 -30.38 -2.94
C LEU A 833 -22.15 -30.08 -1.59
N LEU A 834 -23.35 -30.62 -1.35
CA LEU A 834 -24.07 -30.58 -0.07
C LEU A 834 -24.08 -31.94 0.66
N ALA A 835 -23.17 -32.86 0.30
CA ALA A 835 -22.99 -34.11 1.04
C ALA A 835 -22.20 -33.86 2.34
N PRO A 836 -22.49 -34.57 3.45
CA PRO A 836 -21.72 -34.45 4.71
C PRO A 836 -20.23 -34.84 4.57
N THR A 837 -19.90 -35.61 3.53
CA THR A 837 -18.52 -35.95 3.16
C THR A 837 -17.81 -34.85 2.37
N VAL A 838 -18.48 -33.72 2.07
CA VAL A 838 -17.96 -32.59 1.28
C VAL A 838 -18.13 -31.26 2.03
N LEU A 839 -19.34 -30.88 2.44
CA LEU A 839 -19.59 -29.63 3.18
C LEU A 839 -19.60 -29.88 4.69
N SER A 840 -18.87 -29.08 5.46
CA SER A 840 -18.74 -29.26 6.91
C SER A 840 -19.72 -28.44 7.74
N GLY A 841 -20.42 -29.11 8.65
CA GLY A 841 -21.24 -28.51 9.71
C GLY A 841 -20.45 -27.84 10.86
N ARG A 842 -19.13 -27.61 10.71
CA ARG A 842 -18.25 -26.99 11.73
C ARG A 842 -18.81 -25.70 12.32
N TYR A 843 -19.44 -24.86 11.49
CA TYR A 843 -20.07 -23.60 11.89
C TYR A 843 -21.25 -23.76 12.88
N ALA A 844 -21.89 -24.94 12.92
CA ALA A 844 -23.03 -25.28 13.79
C ALA A 844 -22.70 -26.37 14.84
N ARG A 845 -21.41 -26.56 15.16
CA ARG A 845 -20.94 -27.63 16.06
C ARG A 845 -21.53 -27.51 17.48
N GLY A 846 -22.14 -28.60 17.95
CA GLY A 846 -22.88 -28.71 19.21
C GLY A 846 -24.36 -28.30 19.12
N PHE A 847 -24.85 -28.01 17.91
CA PHE A 847 -26.27 -27.84 17.57
C PHE A 847 -26.52 -28.32 16.13
N GLU A 848 -25.97 -29.49 15.81
CA GLU A 848 -25.86 -30.08 14.46
C GLU A 848 -27.20 -30.16 13.69
N ALA A 849 -28.34 -30.30 14.37
CA ALA A 849 -29.67 -30.30 13.74
C ALA A 849 -29.97 -29.01 12.94
N VAL A 850 -29.32 -27.89 13.27
CA VAL A 850 -29.40 -26.65 12.48
C VAL A 850 -28.65 -26.80 11.14
N HIS A 851 -27.52 -27.51 11.12
CA HIS A 851 -26.77 -27.78 9.88
C HIS A 851 -27.60 -28.62 8.91
N ASP A 852 -28.23 -29.68 9.39
CA ASP A 852 -29.07 -30.57 8.56
C ASP A 852 -30.21 -29.78 7.90
N VAL A 853 -30.91 -28.93 8.65
CA VAL A 853 -32.00 -28.08 8.14
C VAL A 853 -31.47 -26.99 7.19
N VAL A 854 -30.30 -26.40 7.46
CA VAL A 854 -29.65 -25.45 6.54
C VAL A 854 -29.30 -26.13 5.22
N VAL A 855 -28.70 -27.31 5.26
CA VAL A 855 -28.33 -28.11 4.09
C VAL A 855 -29.56 -28.47 3.25
N ASP A 856 -30.67 -28.85 3.87
CA ASP A 856 -31.94 -29.06 3.18
C ASP A 856 -32.49 -27.79 2.53
N VAL A 857 -32.43 -26.65 3.23
CA VAL A 857 -32.89 -25.36 2.69
C VAL A 857 -32.05 -24.94 1.49
N LEU A 858 -30.73 -25.10 1.54
CA LEU A 858 -29.84 -24.83 0.41
C LEU A 858 -30.14 -25.78 -0.76
N ARG A 859 -30.25 -27.10 -0.50
CA ARG A 859 -30.53 -28.13 -1.52
C ARG A 859 -31.87 -27.93 -2.22
N ASN A 860 -32.88 -27.39 -1.53
CA ASN A 860 -34.21 -27.16 -2.07
C ASN A 860 -34.39 -25.77 -2.70
N THR A 861 -33.83 -24.73 -2.09
CA THR A 861 -34.04 -23.32 -2.53
C THR A 861 -33.09 -22.91 -3.66
N LEU A 862 -31.87 -23.47 -3.69
CA LEU A 862 -30.84 -23.10 -4.66
C LEU A 862 -30.59 -24.21 -5.71
N ARG A 863 -31.42 -25.26 -5.78
CA ARG A 863 -31.19 -26.44 -6.63
C ARG A 863 -30.97 -26.09 -8.10
N GLU A 864 -31.74 -25.13 -8.60
CA GLU A 864 -31.69 -24.65 -9.99
C GLU A 864 -30.41 -23.85 -10.30
N GLN A 865 -29.69 -23.35 -9.29
CA GLN A 865 -28.43 -22.62 -9.45
C GLN A 865 -27.22 -23.55 -9.59
N ALA A 866 -27.28 -24.74 -8.97
CA ALA A 866 -26.12 -25.64 -8.85
C ALA A 866 -25.54 -26.10 -10.19
N THR A 867 -26.41 -26.46 -11.14
CA THR A 867 -25.97 -26.96 -12.46
C THR A 867 -25.43 -25.85 -13.38
N PRO A 868 -26.07 -24.67 -13.52
CA PRO A 868 -25.45 -23.52 -14.19
C PRO A 868 -24.10 -23.11 -13.57
N GLU A 869 -23.99 -23.09 -12.24
CA GLU A 869 -22.75 -22.73 -11.55
C GLU A 869 -21.64 -23.75 -11.79
N ALA A 870 -21.90 -25.05 -11.58
CA ALA A 870 -20.91 -26.10 -11.81
C ALA A 870 -20.49 -26.20 -13.29
N THR A 871 -21.42 -25.97 -14.23
CA THR A 871 -21.11 -25.87 -15.66
C THR A 871 -20.21 -24.66 -15.96
N SER A 872 -20.43 -23.52 -15.29
CA SER A 872 -19.60 -22.33 -15.42
C SER A 872 -18.19 -22.56 -14.88
N VAL A 873 -18.04 -23.27 -13.75
CA VAL A 873 -16.72 -23.66 -13.20
C VAL A 873 -15.98 -24.61 -14.14
N ARG A 874 -16.66 -25.62 -14.71
CA ARG A 874 -16.05 -26.48 -15.76
C ARG A 874 -15.57 -25.65 -16.94
N ALA A 875 -16.44 -24.83 -17.51
CA ALA A 875 -16.12 -24.02 -18.68
C ALA A 875 -14.94 -23.07 -18.40
N TRP A 876 -14.88 -22.50 -17.19
CA TRP A 876 -13.76 -21.65 -16.76
C TRP A 876 -12.43 -22.43 -16.66
N TYR A 877 -12.40 -23.57 -15.97
CA TYR A 877 -11.18 -24.41 -15.90
C TYR A 877 -10.77 -24.96 -17.26
N ALA A 878 -11.73 -25.34 -18.10
CA ALA A 878 -11.48 -25.82 -19.46
C ALA A 878 -10.88 -24.75 -20.38
N ALA A 879 -11.23 -23.48 -20.16
CA ALA A 879 -10.71 -22.35 -20.90
C ALA A 879 -9.31 -21.87 -20.46
N GLN A 880 -8.74 -22.41 -19.36
CA GLN A 880 -7.42 -21.97 -18.89
C GLN A 880 -6.28 -22.49 -19.78
N ASP A 881 -5.28 -21.64 -20.01
CA ASP A 881 -3.98 -22.06 -20.54
C ASP A 881 -3.17 -22.73 -19.42
N GLU A 882 -2.92 -24.04 -19.54
CA GLU A 882 -2.11 -24.79 -18.57
C GLU A 882 -0.68 -24.25 -18.51
N GLY A 883 -0.10 -23.90 -19.67
CA GLY A 883 1.25 -23.34 -19.75
C GLY A 883 1.35 -22.00 -19.03
N GLN A 884 0.36 -21.12 -19.16
CA GLN A 884 0.33 -19.84 -18.45
C GLN A 884 0.17 -20.00 -16.93
N LEU A 885 -0.69 -20.93 -16.48
CA LEU A 885 -0.85 -21.24 -15.05
C LEU A 885 0.42 -21.86 -14.45
N LEU A 886 1.09 -22.75 -15.20
CA LEU A 886 2.34 -23.38 -14.77
C LEU A 886 3.54 -22.41 -14.78
N ALA A 887 3.61 -21.51 -15.76
CA ALA A 887 4.59 -20.41 -15.77
C ALA A 887 4.41 -19.52 -14.53
N SER A 888 3.17 -19.07 -14.28
CA SER A 888 2.80 -18.31 -13.08
C SER A 888 3.24 -19.01 -11.78
N MET A 889 3.10 -20.33 -11.72
CA MET A 889 3.48 -21.14 -10.55
C MET A 889 5.00 -21.27 -10.42
N SER A 890 5.72 -21.39 -11.54
CA SER A 890 7.19 -21.41 -11.58
C SER A 890 7.83 -20.05 -11.25
N GLU A 891 7.14 -18.94 -11.51
CA GLU A 891 7.59 -17.58 -11.17
C GLU A 891 7.41 -17.30 -9.68
N LEU A 892 6.27 -17.70 -9.10
CA LEU A 892 6.06 -17.68 -7.65
C LEU A 892 7.14 -18.52 -6.93
N GLN A 893 7.45 -19.71 -7.47
CA GLN A 893 8.57 -20.53 -6.99
C GLN A 893 9.93 -19.82 -7.11
N HIS A 894 10.16 -19.08 -8.19
CA HIS A 894 11.41 -18.34 -8.42
C HIS A 894 11.56 -17.16 -7.44
N ALA A 895 10.52 -16.34 -7.27
CA ALA A 895 10.50 -15.25 -6.30
C ALA A 895 10.72 -15.75 -4.84
N LEU A 896 10.27 -16.96 -4.54
CA LEU A 896 10.50 -17.62 -3.24
C LEU A 896 11.85 -18.35 -3.14
N ARG A 897 12.58 -18.58 -4.24
CA ARG A 897 13.92 -19.21 -4.21
C ARG A 897 14.96 -18.31 -3.55
N ASP A 898 14.90 -17.00 -3.78
CA ASP A 898 15.79 -16.05 -3.10
C ASP A 898 15.42 -15.86 -1.63
N ALA A 899 14.12 -15.94 -1.30
CA ALA A 899 13.67 -16.04 0.08
C ALA A 899 14.15 -17.35 0.75
N ALA A 900 14.19 -18.48 0.03
CA ALA A 900 14.66 -19.76 0.55
C ALA A 900 16.15 -19.79 0.95
N GLN A 901 16.93 -18.76 0.57
CA GLN A 901 18.29 -18.56 1.07
C GLN A 901 18.32 -18.06 2.53
N LEU A 902 17.20 -17.57 3.07
CA LEU A 902 17.05 -17.19 4.47
C LEU A 902 17.15 -18.42 5.37
N GLY A 903 17.91 -18.31 6.47
CA GLY A 903 18.34 -19.45 7.29
C GLY A 903 17.21 -20.37 7.80
N TRP A 904 16.00 -19.82 7.96
CA TRP A 904 14.81 -20.49 8.53
C TRP A 904 13.85 -21.12 7.49
N MET A 905 13.98 -20.84 6.19
CA MET A 905 13.08 -21.43 5.17
C MET A 905 13.52 -22.86 4.80
N CYS A 906 12.63 -23.69 4.24
CA CYS A 906 13.04 -25.00 3.73
C CYS A 906 14.02 -24.88 2.54
N ASP A 907 14.82 -25.92 2.29
CA ASP A 907 15.77 -25.93 1.17
C ASP A 907 15.10 -25.96 -0.22
N ALA A 908 15.91 -25.68 -1.25
CA ALA A 908 15.45 -25.56 -2.63
C ALA A 908 14.91 -26.89 -3.22
N GLU A 909 15.41 -28.05 -2.77
CA GLU A 909 14.90 -29.35 -3.23
C GLU A 909 13.52 -29.65 -2.64
N THR A 910 13.31 -29.30 -1.36
CA THR A 910 12.02 -29.39 -0.68
C THR A 910 11.00 -28.40 -1.28
N LEU A 911 11.45 -27.19 -1.60
CA LEU A 911 10.68 -26.18 -2.37
C LEU A 911 10.23 -26.75 -3.72
N GLU A 912 11.16 -27.30 -4.50
CA GLU A 912 10.88 -27.86 -5.84
C GLU A 912 9.89 -29.03 -5.81
N LYS A 913 10.00 -29.92 -4.82
CA LYS A 913 9.05 -31.03 -4.63
C LYS A 913 7.61 -30.58 -4.36
N GLY A 914 7.42 -29.56 -3.52
CA GLY A 914 6.09 -29.03 -3.22
C GLY A 914 5.47 -28.29 -4.41
N PHE A 915 6.23 -27.42 -5.09
CA PHE A 915 5.74 -26.71 -6.28
C PHE A 915 5.42 -27.67 -7.44
N GLY A 916 6.22 -28.72 -7.65
CA GLY A 916 5.92 -29.78 -8.62
C GLY A 916 4.59 -30.53 -8.35
N ARG A 917 4.17 -30.62 -7.09
CA ARG A 917 2.86 -31.17 -6.73
C ARG A 917 1.72 -30.21 -7.09
N HIS A 918 1.84 -28.92 -6.78
CA HIS A 918 0.82 -27.91 -7.18
C HIS A 918 0.65 -27.83 -8.70
N ALA A 919 1.76 -27.89 -9.44
CA ALA A 919 1.76 -28.00 -10.90
C ALA A 919 1.00 -29.24 -11.41
N SER A 920 1.05 -30.35 -10.66
CA SER A 920 0.33 -31.58 -11.00
C SER A 920 -1.18 -31.47 -10.73
N PHE A 921 -1.59 -30.83 -9.62
CA PHE A 921 -3.01 -30.49 -9.37
C PHE A 921 -3.61 -29.62 -10.48
N ILE A 922 -2.91 -28.54 -10.85
CA ILE A 922 -3.39 -27.59 -11.87
C ILE A 922 -3.61 -28.30 -13.21
N ARG A 923 -2.63 -29.10 -13.65
CA ARG A 923 -2.74 -29.91 -14.87
C ARG A 923 -3.93 -30.86 -14.85
N ASP A 924 -4.10 -31.58 -13.74
CA ASP A 924 -5.16 -32.58 -13.59
C ASP A 924 -6.57 -31.96 -13.63
N VAL A 925 -6.80 -30.88 -12.87
CA VAL A 925 -8.09 -30.16 -12.88
C VAL A 925 -8.39 -29.55 -14.26
N VAL A 926 -7.39 -28.91 -14.90
CA VAL A 926 -7.56 -28.31 -16.23
C VAL A 926 -7.74 -29.39 -17.31
N GLY A 927 -7.05 -30.52 -17.20
CA GLY A 927 -7.17 -31.66 -18.10
C GLY A 927 -8.56 -32.29 -18.04
N GLN A 928 -9.01 -32.69 -16.85
CA GLN A 928 -10.35 -33.28 -16.67
C GLN A 928 -11.48 -32.30 -17.01
N ALA A 929 -11.29 -30.99 -16.75
CA ALA A 929 -12.25 -29.97 -17.20
C ALA A 929 -12.32 -29.88 -18.73
N LYS A 930 -11.19 -29.94 -19.45
CA LYS A 930 -11.15 -29.97 -20.93
C LYS A 930 -11.79 -31.23 -21.49
N GLU A 931 -11.48 -32.40 -20.94
CA GLU A 931 -12.09 -33.67 -21.35
C GLU A 931 -13.61 -33.67 -21.15
N ALA A 932 -14.09 -33.28 -19.96
CA ALA A 932 -15.51 -33.16 -19.66
C ALA A 932 -16.22 -32.08 -20.53
N GLN A 933 -15.51 -31.01 -20.91
CA GLN A 933 -16.04 -29.95 -21.77
C GLN A 933 -15.97 -30.25 -23.28
N HIS A 934 -15.25 -31.31 -23.67
CA HIS A 934 -15.29 -31.88 -25.02
C HIS A 934 -16.30 -33.03 -25.14
N ALA A 935 -16.68 -33.66 -24.03
CA ALA A 935 -17.63 -34.77 -23.97
C ALA A 935 -19.11 -34.35 -23.82
N ALA A 936 -19.37 -33.06 -23.53
CA ALA A 936 -20.70 -32.48 -23.27
C ALA A 936 -21.07 -31.40 -24.29
#